data_AF-A0A1R3J6U8-F1
#
_entry.id   AF-A0A1R3J6U8-F1
#
_cell.length_a   1.000
_cell.length_b   1.000
_cell.length_c   1.000
_cell.angle_alpha   90.00
_cell.angle_beta   90.00
_cell.angle_gamma   90.00
#
_symmetry.space_group_name_H-M   'P 1'
#
loop_
_entity.id
_entity.type
_entity.pdbx_description
1 polymer ?
#
loop_
_entity_poly.entity_id
_entity_poly.type
_entity_poly.pdbx_seq_one_letter_code
_entity_poly.pdbx_strand_id
1 'polypeptide(L)'
;MSVQEYLDKHMLSRKIEDAVNAAVRAKTPDPVLFISNHMKKAVPSVITKVKARQILDSRGIPTVEVDLFTNKGMFRASVPSGDSTGMYEAVELRDGDKGIYLGNAVTKAVKNINEKISEALVGMDPTVQLQIDQAMIDLDKTEKKTELGANAILAVSIAACKAGAAEKEVPLYKHIADLSGKSNSILPVPAFTVISGGKYSGNSLPIQDILILPTGASRFEEALQMGSETYHHLKAVITEKYGANGCSVGEDGGFTPNISSIREGLDTVKEAISRTGYADKIKIGIDVAATDFCIGTKYDLEFKSPNKSGQNFKSGEDMIQMYKELCIDYPITSIEDPFDKEDWEHSKHFCNLGLCQVVGDDLLMSNPKRIERAINESACNSLLLKINQIGTVTEAIEVVKLAKEGNWGVVVSHRCGETDDSFIADLAVAIGAGQIKAGAPCRGERLAKYNQLLRIEEELGDQAVYAGEDWRSYIAVAWLKVAPLQVIRSQLQLIKISALGLIFCLSVVGGNISLRFLPVSFNQAVGATTPFFTAVFAYLMTMKKEGWVTYVTLIPVVTGVIIASGGEPLFHLFGFIMCIGATAARALKSVLQGILLSSEAERLTSMNLLMYMAPVAVIFLLPAAILMEEGVVGITIALARDDWKFLVYLIFNSALAYFVNLTNFLVTKHTSPLTLQVLGNAKGAVAVVISILIFRNPVSVTGMLGYSLTVAGVILYNEAKKRNV
;
A
#
# COMPACT_ATOMS: atom_id res chain seq x y z
N MET A 1 -64.13 -10.06 -7.08
CA MET A 1 -63.23 -10.34 -8.20
C MET A 1 -63.29 -11.83 -8.46
N SER A 2 -63.72 -12.25 -9.64
CA SER A 2 -63.74 -13.66 -10.03
C SER A 2 -62.31 -14.19 -10.21
N VAL A 3 -62.14 -15.52 -10.24
CA VAL A 3 -60.82 -16.13 -10.50
C VAL A 3 -60.27 -15.66 -11.85
N GLN A 4 -61.13 -15.61 -12.88
CA GLN A 4 -60.74 -15.16 -14.21
C GLN A 4 -60.30 -13.68 -14.21
N GLU A 5 -61.06 -12.81 -13.54
CA GLU A 5 -60.69 -11.40 -13.37
C GLU A 5 -59.35 -11.24 -12.65
N TYR A 6 -59.03 -12.09 -11.67
CA TYR A 6 -57.73 -12.05 -10.98
C TYR A 6 -56.58 -12.47 -11.91
N LEU A 7 -56.76 -13.56 -12.65
CA LEU A 7 -55.77 -14.05 -13.61
C LEU A 7 -55.48 -13.01 -14.70
N ASP A 8 -56.53 -12.39 -15.23
CA ASP A 8 -56.43 -11.37 -16.29
C ASP A 8 -55.81 -10.08 -15.75
N LYS A 9 -56.27 -9.59 -14.58
CA LYS A 9 -55.74 -8.38 -13.93
C LYS A 9 -54.22 -8.47 -13.67
N HIS A 10 -53.72 -9.64 -13.28
CA HIS A 10 -52.30 -9.83 -12.96
C HIS A 10 -51.50 -10.45 -14.12
N MET A 11 -52.14 -10.71 -15.26
CA MET A 11 -51.55 -11.37 -16.44
C MET A 11 -50.87 -12.70 -16.08
N LEU A 12 -51.44 -13.46 -15.15
CA LEU A 12 -50.76 -14.58 -14.50
C LEU A 12 -50.46 -15.71 -15.49
N SER A 13 -51.42 -16.05 -16.35
CA SER A 13 -51.27 -17.09 -17.38
C SER A 13 -50.12 -16.78 -18.33
N ARG A 14 -50.02 -15.53 -18.78
CA ARG A 14 -48.95 -15.07 -19.68
C ARG A 14 -47.57 -15.15 -19.02
N LYS A 15 -47.45 -14.69 -17.76
CA LYS A 15 -46.18 -14.75 -17.01
C LYS A 15 -45.68 -16.18 -16.81
N ILE A 16 -46.58 -17.10 -16.47
CA ILE A 16 -46.26 -18.52 -16.31
C ILE A 16 -45.83 -19.12 -17.65
N GLU A 17 -46.57 -18.85 -18.72
CA GLU A 17 -46.23 -19.34 -20.07
C GLU A 17 -44.87 -18.82 -20.53
N ASP A 18 -44.57 -17.53 -20.32
CA ASP A 18 -43.27 -16.92 -20.63
C ASP A 18 -42.12 -17.60 -19.87
N ALA A 19 -42.31 -17.90 -18.58
CA ALA A 19 -41.32 -18.58 -17.76
C ALA A 19 -41.09 -20.03 -18.20
N VAL A 20 -42.15 -20.77 -18.53
CA VAL A 20 -42.09 -22.13 -19.08
C VAL A 20 -41.35 -22.12 -20.42
N ASN A 21 -41.71 -21.20 -21.31
CA ASN A 21 -41.05 -21.04 -22.61
C ASN A 21 -39.56 -20.70 -22.46
N ALA A 22 -39.19 -19.86 -21.47
CA ALA A 22 -37.80 -19.57 -21.16
C ALA A 22 -37.03 -20.82 -20.69
N ALA A 23 -37.64 -21.65 -19.81
CA ALA A 23 -37.05 -22.89 -19.35
C ALA A 23 -36.83 -23.90 -20.50
N VAL A 24 -37.82 -24.03 -21.39
CA VAL A 24 -37.74 -24.90 -22.58
C VAL A 24 -36.63 -24.43 -23.52
N ARG A 25 -36.54 -23.11 -23.80
CA ARG A 25 -35.46 -22.54 -24.62
C ARG A 25 -34.08 -22.76 -24.02
N ALA A 26 -33.94 -22.60 -22.71
CA ALA A 26 -32.68 -22.81 -21.99
C ALA A 26 -32.27 -24.28 -21.88
N LYS A 27 -33.19 -25.23 -22.13
CA LYS A 27 -32.99 -26.68 -21.94
C LYS A 27 -32.40 -27.01 -20.57
N THR A 28 -32.88 -26.34 -19.54
CA THR A 28 -32.39 -26.49 -18.17
C THR A 28 -32.61 -27.93 -17.66
N PRO A 29 -31.63 -28.52 -16.95
CA PRO A 29 -31.79 -29.84 -16.34
C PRO A 29 -32.82 -29.86 -15.20
N ASP A 30 -33.10 -28.70 -14.59
CA ASP A 30 -34.18 -28.52 -13.62
C ASP A 30 -35.11 -27.38 -14.08
N PRO A 31 -36.20 -27.70 -14.78
CA PRO A 31 -37.18 -26.72 -15.26
C PRO A 31 -37.94 -26.02 -14.13
N VAL A 32 -38.21 -26.72 -13.03
CA VAL A 32 -39.02 -26.17 -11.93
C VAL A 32 -38.23 -25.10 -11.18
N LEU A 33 -36.97 -25.38 -10.86
CA LEU A 33 -36.09 -24.40 -10.22
C LEU A 33 -35.87 -23.18 -11.12
N PHE A 34 -35.69 -23.39 -12.43
CA PHE A 34 -35.53 -22.31 -13.39
C PHE A 34 -36.78 -21.41 -13.45
N ILE A 35 -37.97 -22.00 -13.58
CA ILE A 35 -39.23 -21.25 -13.61
C ILE A 35 -39.41 -20.46 -12.31
N SER A 36 -39.15 -21.09 -11.15
CA SER A 36 -39.19 -20.42 -9.85
C SER A 36 -38.27 -19.20 -9.80
N ASN A 37 -37.00 -19.36 -10.21
CA ASN A 37 -36.04 -18.26 -10.23
C ASN A 37 -36.40 -17.17 -11.25
N HIS A 38 -36.90 -17.56 -12.42
CA HIS A 38 -37.36 -16.62 -13.45
C HIS A 38 -38.53 -15.78 -12.96
N MET A 39 -39.51 -16.42 -12.33
CA MET A 39 -40.66 -15.73 -11.73
C MET A 39 -40.22 -14.84 -10.57
N LYS A 40 -39.26 -15.28 -9.75
CA LYS A 40 -38.69 -14.49 -8.66
C LYS A 40 -37.98 -13.22 -9.16
N LYS A 41 -37.29 -13.28 -10.30
CA LYS A 41 -36.67 -12.12 -10.97
C LYS A 41 -37.68 -11.12 -11.55
N ALA A 42 -38.91 -11.56 -11.84
CA ALA A 42 -39.96 -10.71 -12.36
C ALA A 42 -40.72 -9.93 -11.28
N VAL A 43 -40.45 -10.21 -9.99
CA VAL A 43 -41.05 -9.49 -8.87
C VAL A 43 -40.33 -8.15 -8.69
N PRO A 44 -41.04 -7.04 -8.38
CA PRO A 44 -40.39 -5.75 -8.14
C PRO A 44 -39.30 -5.82 -7.06
N SER A 45 -38.19 -5.13 -7.31
CA SER A 45 -37.15 -4.87 -6.30
C SER A 45 -37.67 -3.82 -5.32
N VAL A 46 -38.31 -4.26 -4.25
CA VAL A 46 -38.86 -3.36 -3.22
C VAL A 46 -38.61 -3.88 -1.81
N ILE A 47 -38.34 -2.96 -0.90
CA ILE A 47 -38.36 -3.21 0.53
C ILE A 47 -39.81 -3.47 0.95
N THR A 48 -40.06 -4.62 1.58
CA THR A 48 -41.40 -5.02 2.03
C THR A 48 -41.60 -4.80 3.52
N LYS A 49 -40.51 -4.81 4.30
CA LYS A 49 -40.54 -4.60 5.75
C LYS A 49 -39.14 -4.31 6.28
N VAL A 50 -39.05 -3.49 7.33
CA VAL A 50 -37.83 -3.33 8.15
C VAL A 50 -38.20 -3.68 9.60
N LYS A 51 -37.37 -4.49 10.26
CA LYS A 51 -37.60 -4.87 11.67
C LYS A 51 -36.31 -4.85 12.46
N ALA A 52 -36.23 -3.96 13.44
CA ALA A 52 -35.12 -3.82 14.36
C ALA A 52 -35.33 -4.58 15.67
N ARG A 53 -34.22 -4.93 16.32
CA ARG A 53 -34.14 -5.48 17.67
C ARG A 53 -32.86 -5.00 18.37
N GLN A 54 -32.87 -5.11 19.69
CA GLN A 54 -31.68 -4.91 20.51
C GLN A 54 -30.91 -6.23 20.64
N ILE A 55 -29.60 -6.19 20.38
CA ILE A 55 -28.65 -7.28 20.65
C ILE A 55 -27.53 -6.76 21.56
N LEU A 56 -26.52 -7.57 21.87
CA LEU A 56 -25.33 -7.15 22.61
C LEU A 56 -24.12 -7.10 21.69
N ASP A 57 -23.27 -6.09 21.88
CA ASP A 57 -21.94 -6.00 21.27
C ASP A 57 -20.92 -6.91 21.98
N SER A 58 -19.68 -6.90 21.50
CA SER A 58 -18.56 -7.71 22.02
C SER A 58 -18.14 -7.39 23.46
N ARG A 59 -18.64 -6.28 24.02
CA ARG A 59 -18.45 -5.87 25.42
C ARG A 59 -19.64 -6.23 26.31
N GLY A 60 -20.71 -6.79 25.72
CA GLY A 60 -21.97 -7.05 26.42
C GLY A 60 -22.84 -5.81 26.58
N ILE A 61 -22.57 -4.74 25.82
CA ILE A 61 -23.35 -3.50 25.84
C ILE A 61 -24.39 -3.58 24.73
N PRO A 62 -25.65 -3.13 24.96
CA PRO A 62 -26.67 -3.19 23.92
C PRO A 62 -26.28 -2.46 22.63
N THR A 63 -26.71 -2.98 21.48
CA THR A 63 -26.63 -2.29 20.18
C THR A 63 -27.82 -2.70 19.29
N VAL A 64 -27.94 -2.07 18.13
CA VAL A 64 -29.05 -2.24 17.18
C VAL A 64 -28.71 -3.32 16.15
N GLU A 65 -29.67 -4.20 15.87
CA GLU A 65 -29.68 -5.10 14.72
C GLU A 65 -30.99 -4.91 13.92
N VAL A 66 -30.89 -4.93 12.60
CA VAL A 66 -32.01 -4.78 11.67
C VAL A 66 -32.09 -5.99 10.75
N ASP A 67 -33.30 -6.49 10.55
CA ASP A 67 -33.68 -7.34 9.42
C ASP A 67 -34.48 -6.51 8.41
N LEU A 68 -33.96 -6.37 7.20
CA LEU A 68 -34.65 -5.78 6.06
C LEU A 68 -35.14 -6.88 5.13
N PHE A 69 -36.42 -6.84 4.78
CA PHE A 69 -37.08 -7.84 3.95
C PHE A 69 -37.34 -7.27 2.56
N THR A 70 -37.06 -8.08 1.54
CA THR A 70 -37.45 -7.83 0.16
C THR A 70 -38.17 -9.07 -0.38
N ASN A 71 -38.59 -9.02 -1.64
CA ASN A 71 -39.13 -10.20 -2.33
C ASN A 71 -38.07 -11.31 -2.53
N LYS A 72 -36.77 -11.00 -2.37
CA LYS A 72 -35.70 -11.98 -2.49
C LYS A 72 -35.36 -12.70 -1.19
N GLY A 73 -35.52 -12.04 -0.04
CA GLY A 73 -35.20 -12.63 1.25
C GLY A 73 -35.12 -11.61 2.37
N MET A 74 -34.40 -11.99 3.41
CA MET A 74 -34.13 -11.19 4.60
C MET A 74 -32.64 -10.88 4.66
N PHE A 75 -32.30 -9.61 4.89
CA PHE A 75 -30.93 -9.11 4.96
C PHE A 75 -30.70 -8.47 6.31
N ARG A 76 -29.67 -8.94 7.02
CA ARG A 76 -29.40 -8.56 8.39
C ARG A 76 -28.18 -7.66 8.50
N ALA A 77 -28.27 -6.65 9.34
CA ALA A 77 -27.13 -5.83 9.72
C ALA A 77 -27.17 -5.45 11.19
N SER A 78 -26.00 -5.40 11.82
CA SER A 78 -25.83 -4.85 13.16
C SER A 78 -24.76 -3.77 13.16
N VAL A 79 -24.83 -2.87 14.14
CA VAL A 79 -23.99 -1.67 14.17
C VAL A 79 -22.99 -1.75 15.30
N PRO A 80 -21.71 -1.44 15.04
CA PRO A 80 -20.75 -1.31 16.12
C PRO A 80 -21.03 -0.07 16.97
N SER A 81 -20.62 -0.12 18.22
CA SER A 81 -20.62 0.99 19.16
C SER A 81 -19.19 1.37 19.53
N GLY A 82 -18.96 2.65 19.76
CA GLY A 82 -17.73 3.09 20.42
C GLY A 82 -18.05 4.12 21.49
N ASP A 83 -17.03 4.60 22.17
CA ASP A 83 -17.21 5.58 23.23
C ASP A 83 -17.43 6.97 22.62
N SER A 84 -18.70 7.28 22.35
CA SER A 84 -19.14 8.51 21.69
C SER A 84 -18.90 9.75 22.57
N THR A 85 -17.69 10.29 22.52
CA THR A 85 -17.35 11.61 23.11
C THR A 85 -16.90 12.63 22.06
N GLY A 86 -16.82 12.21 20.79
CA GLY A 86 -16.47 13.07 19.68
C GLY A 86 -17.54 14.14 19.45
N MET A 87 -17.18 15.40 19.71
CA MET A 87 -18.09 16.54 19.59
C MET A 87 -18.64 16.72 18.15
N TYR A 88 -17.99 16.12 17.15
CA TYR A 88 -18.35 16.20 15.73
C TYR A 88 -18.87 14.88 15.13
N GLU A 89 -18.95 13.81 15.92
CA GLU A 89 -19.51 12.53 15.45
C GLU A 89 -21.04 12.57 15.36
N ALA A 90 -21.59 11.72 14.49
CA ALA A 90 -23.00 11.39 14.51
C ALA A 90 -23.36 10.70 15.85
N VAL A 91 -24.55 11.00 16.38
CA VAL A 91 -24.90 10.63 17.75
C VAL A 91 -25.48 9.22 17.79
N GLU A 92 -24.85 8.36 18.58
CA GLU A 92 -25.41 7.09 18.96
C GLU A 92 -26.54 7.29 19.98
N LEU A 93 -27.77 6.93 19.61
CA LEU A 93 -28.93 7.12 20.49
C LEU A 93 -29.03 6.01 21.54
N ARG A 94 -28.89 6.41 22.81
CA ARG A 94 -29.05 5.57 24.01
C ARG A 94 -30.26 5.99 24.84
N ASP A 95 -30.81 5.07 25.61
CA ASP A 95 -32.04 5.31 26.39
C ASP A 95 -31.81 6.20 27.61
N GLY A 96 -30.65 6.08 28.27
CA GLY A 96 -30.24 6.89 29.43
C GLY A 96 -30.81 6.42 30.77
N ASP A 97 -31.66 5.39 30.79
CA ASP A 97 -32.21 4.82 32.02
C ASP A 97 -31.18 3.93 32.73
N LYS A 98 -30.56 4.44 33.79
CA LYS A 98 -29.54 3.73 34.58
C LYS A 98 -30.03 2.40 35.17
N GLY A 99 -31.34 2.20 35.32
CA GLY A 99 -31.92 0.94 35.80
C GLY A 99 -31.85 -0.21 34.79
N ILE A 100 -31.66 0.09 33.49
CA ILE A 100 -31.68 -0.88 32.40
C ILE A 100 -30.36 -0.80 31.63
N TYR A 101 -29.58 -1.89 31.65
CA TYR A 101 -28.24 -1.94 31.01
C TYR A 101 -27.35 -0.72 31.35
N LEU A 102 -27.45 -0.21 32.58
CA LEU A 102 -26.69 0.95 33.07
C LEU A 102 -26.91 2.25 32.25
N GLY A 103 -28.06 2.40 31.59
CA GLY A 103 -28.36 3.53 30.71
C GLY A 103 -28.06 3.28 29.24
N ASN A 104 -27.44 2.15 28.91
CA ASN A 104 -26.96 1.85 27.56
C ASN A 104 -27.97 1.09 26.69
N ALA A 105 -29.22 0.91 27.13
CA ALA A 105 -30.22 0.33 26.24
C ALA A 105 -30.46 1.19 24.98
N VAL A 106 -30.91 0.57 23.90
CA VAL A 106 -31.15 1.20 22.59
C VAL A 106 -32.60 1.05 22.13
N THR A 107 -33.53 0.93 23.08
CA THR A 107 -34.95 0.69 22.76
C THR A 107 -35.57 1.85 22.01
N LYS A 108 -35.15 3.10 22.27
CA LYS A 108 -35.56 4.28 21.50
C LYS A 108 -35.14 4.19 20.03
N ALA A 109 -33.88 3.83 19.77
CA ALA A 109 -33.37 3.64 18.40
C ALA A 109 -34.11 2.51 17.66
N VAL A 110 -34.33 1.38 18.34
CA VAL A 110 -35.11 0.25 17.82
C VAL A 110 -36.56 0.67 17.50
N LYS A 111 -37.19 1.46 18.38
CA LYS A 111 -38.53 2.00 18.18
C LYS A 111 -38.58 2.93 16.97
N ASN A 112 -37.63 3.85 16.85
CA ASN A 112 -37.51 4.76 15.70
C ASN A 112 -37.43 3.99 14.37
N ILE A 113 -36.69 2.87 14.32
CA ILE A 113 -36.64 2.04 13.11
C ILE A 113 -37.99 1.39 12.83
N ASN A 114 -38.56 0.72 13.83
CA ASN A 114 -39.78 -0.08 13.65
C ASN A 114 -41.02 0.76 13.34
N GLU A 115 -41.10 1.98 13.86
CA GLU A 115 -42.29 2.84 13.72
C GLU A 115 -42.14 3.91 12.64
N LYS A 116 -40.95 4.53 12.48
CA LYS A 116 -40.77 5.66 11.56
C LYS A 116 -40.03 5.26 10.29
N ILE A 117 -38.83 4.68 10.43
CA ILE A 117 -37.98 4.34 9.27
C ILE A 117 -38.63 3.25 8.43
N SER A 118 -39.21 2.22 9.06
CA SER A 118 -39.88 1.15 8.32
C SER A 118 -41.06 1.66 7.50
N GLU A 119 -41.83 2.63 7.99
CA GLU A 119 -42.94 3.21 7.23
C GLU A 119 -42.42 4.00 6.02
N ALA A 120 -41.36 4.78 6.22
CA ALA A 120 -40.79 5.62 5.17
C ALA A 120 -40.12 4.84 4.02
N LEU A 121 -39.53 3.67 4.30
CA LEU A 121 -38.73 2.93 3.32
C LEU A 121 -39.48 1.81 2.57
N VAL A 122 -40.65 1.38 3.05
CA VAL A 122 -41.42 0.33 2.37
C VAL A 122 -41.84 0.79 0.98
N GLY A 123 -41.55 -0.05 -0.02
CA GLY A 123 -41.78 0.26 -1.43
C GLY A 123 -40.57 0.85 -2.18
N MET A 124 -39.50 1.24 -1.48
CA MET A 124 -38.27 1.73 -2.11
C MET A 124 -37.41 0.59 -2.66
N ASP A 125 -36.63 0.88 -3.71
CA ASP A 125 -35.72 -0.07 -4.33
C ASP A 125 -34.38 -0.15 -3.56
N PRO A 126 -34.02 -1.30 -2.96
CA PRO A 126 -32.76 -1.48 -2.23
C PRO A 126 -31.49 -1.29 -3.07
N THR A 127 -31.58 -1.29 -4.41
CA THR A 127 -30.41 -1.05 -5.27
C THR A 127 -30.01 0.42 -5.36
N VAL A 128 -30.89 1.34 -4.95
CA VAL A 128 -30.69 2.78 -5.04
C VAL A 128 -30.31 3.34 -3.66
N GLN A 129 -29.10 2.98 -3.19
CA GLN A 129 -28.58 3.30 -1.86
C GLN A 129 -28.73 4.79 -1.48
N LEU A 130 -28.39 5.68 -2.42
CA LEU A 130 -28.46 7.14 -2.22
C LEU A 130 -29.88 7.60 -1.84
N GLN A 131 -30.93 7.05 -2.47
CA GLN A 131 -32.31 7.45 -2.16
C GLN A 131 -32.73 6.98 -0.77
N ILE A 132 -32.32 5.77 -0.37
CA ILE A 132 -32.62 5.21 0.95
C ILE A 132 -31.94 6.02 2.04
N ASP A 133 -30.64 6.27 1.88
CA ASP A 133 -29.86 7.05 2.85
C ASP A 133 -30.40 8.48 2.95
N GLN A 134 -30.72 9.13 1.82
CA GLN A 134 -31.30 10.47 1.82
C GLN A 134 -32.68 10.51 2.49
N ALA A 135 -33.55 9.52 2.25
CA ALA A 135 -34.86 9.46 2.90
C ALA A 135 -34.74 9.36 4.43
N MET A 136 -33.76 8.63 4.95
CA MET A 136 -33.50 8.55 6.39
C MET A 136 -32.90 9.85 6.96
N ILE A 137 -31.99 10.49 6.22
CA ILE A 137 -31.41 11.79 6.61
C ILE A 137 -32.50 12.87 6.66
N ASP A 138 -33.36 12.94 5.64
CA ASP A 138 -34.49 13.89 5.56
C ASP A 138 -35.55 13.64 6.64
N LEU A 139 -35.72 12.38 7.05
CA LEU A 139 -36.63 12.00 8.14
C LEU A 139 -36.08 12.42 9.51
N ASP A 140 -34.76 12.34 9.71
CA ASP A 140 -34.10 12.75 10.96
C ASP A 140 -34.07 14.27 11.14
N LYS A 141 -33.80 15.02 10.07
CA LYS A 141 -33.77 16.50 10.04
C LYS A 141 -32.68 17.16 10.89
N THR A 142 -31.69 16.43 11.39
CA THR A 142 -30.57 17.00 12.16
C THR A 142 -29.21 16.69 11.52
N GLU A 143 -28.24 17.59 11.70
CA GLU A 143 -26.87 17.42 11.15
C GLU A 143 -26.17 16.17 11.73
N LYS A 144 -26.44 15.83 12.99
CA LYS A 144 -25.76 14.75 13.72
C LYS A 144 -26.61 13.50 13.94
N LYS A 145 -27.74 13.39 13.24
CA LYS A 145 -28.62 12.21 13.32
C LYS A 145 -29.16 11.96 14.74
N THR A 146 -29.47 13.02 15.48
CA THR A 146 -29.84 12.96 16.90
C THR A 146 -31.29 12.51 17.16
N GLU A 147 -32.19 12.70 16.19
CA GLU A 147 -33.62 12.41 16.38
C GLU A 147 -33.92 10.92 16.20
N LEU A 148 -33.39 10.31 15.14
CA LEU A 148 -33.52 8.89 14.87
C LEU A 148 -32.41 8.08 15.55
N GLY A 149 -31.20 8.65 15.62
CA GLY A 149 -29.97 7.99 16.07
C GLY A 149 -29.12 7.50 14.90
N ALA A 150 -27.82 7.79 14.93
CA ALA A 150 -26.88 7.32 13.90
C ALA A 150 -26.79 5.79 13.85
N ASN A 151 -26.91 5.12 15.01
CA ASN A 151 -27.04 3.68 15.12
C ASN A 151 -28.34 3.14 14.49
N ALA A 152 -29.45 3.89 14.53
CA ALA A 152 -30.67 3.47 13.86
C ALA A 152 -30.53 3.54 12.34
N ILE A 153 -30.03 4.67 11.83
CA ILE A 153 -29.89 4.94 10.40
C ILE A 153 -28.86 4.00 9.76
N LEU A 154 -27.70 3.83 10.39
CA LEU A 154 -26.62 3.02 9.84
C LEU A 154 -27.01 1.53 9.73
N ALA A 155 -27.72 0.99 10.71
CA ALA A 155 -28.18 -0.41 10.67
C ALA A 155 -29.03 -0.67 9.42
N VAL A 156 -29.97 0.23 9.14
CA VAL A 156 -30.88 0.12 8.00
C VAL A 156 -30.12 0.36 6.69
N SER A 157 -29.21 1.34 6.67
CA SER A 157 -28.34 1.65 5.52
C SER A 157 -27.52 0.44 5.07
N ILE A 158 -26.88 -0.27 6.02
CA ILE A 158 -26.10 -1.48 5.74
C ILE A 158 -27.01 -2.63 5.28
N ALA A 159 -28.16 -2.83 5.93
CA ALA A 159 -29.10 -3.88 5.55
C ALA A 159 -29.66 -3.67 4.14
N ALA A 160 -29.92 -2.41 3.76
CA ALA A 160 -30.33 -2.03 2.40
C ALA A 160 -29.22 -2.30 1.38
N CYS A 161 -27.96 -1.98 1.71
CA CYS A 161 -26.82 -2.28 0.85
C CYS A 161 -26.67 -3.79 0.59
N LYS A 162 -26.82 -4.61 1.64
CA LYS A 162 -26.84 -6.09 1.51
C LYS A 162 -28.00 -6.57 0.63
N ALA A 163 -29.18 -5.98 0.79
CA ALA A 163 -30.33 -6.28 -0.04
C ALA A 163 -30.12 -5.88 -1.51
N GLY A 164 -29.51 -4.73 -1.77
CA GLY A 164 -29.18 -4.24 -3.11
C GLY A 164 -28.17 -5.14 -3.84
N ALA A 165 -27.17 -5.67 -3.13
CA ALA A 165 -26.24 -6.65 -3.67
C ALA A 165 -26.94 -7.94 -4.11
N ALA A 166 -27.82 -8.48 -3.26
CA ALA A 166 -28.61 -9.67 -3.59
C ALA A 166 -29.64 -9.43 -4.71
N GLU A 167 -30.16 -8.21 -4.83
CA GLU A 167 -31.01 -7.83 -5.94
C GLU A 167 -30.25 -7.88 -7.27
N LYS A 168 -29.01 -7.37 -7.29
CA LYS A 168 -28.11 -7.43 -8.44
C LYS A 168 -27.48 -8.80 -8.67
N GLU A 169 -27.67 -9.76 -7.76
CA GLU A 169 -27.06 -11.09 -7.78
C GLU A 169 -25.51 -11.03 -7.82
N VAL A 170 -24.94 -10.06 -7.10
CA VAL A 170 -23.49 -9.89 -6.96
C VAL A 170 -23.08 -9.94 -5.48
N PRO A 171 -21.82 -10.30 -5.19
CA PRO A 171 -21.25 -10.15 -3.85
C PRO A 171 -21.34 -8.71 -3.34
N LEU A 172 -21.41 -8.55 -2.02
CA LEU A 172 -21.55 -7.25 -1.38
C LEU A 172 -20.40 -6.30 -1.74
N TYR A 173 -19.15 -6.77 -1.70
CA TYR A 173 -18.01 -5.93 -2.10
C TYR A 173 -18.09 -5.42 -3.56
N LYS A 174 -18.67 -6.19 -4.49
CA LYS A 174 -18.89 -5.71 -5.88
C LYS A 174 -19.99 -4.67 -5.94
N HIS A 175 -21.08 -4.88 -5.20
CA HIS A 175 -22.16 -3.89 -5.13
C HIS A 175 -21.67 -2.55 -4.56
N ILE A 176 -20.87 -2.58 -3.49
CA ILE A 176 -20.28 -1.37 -2.90
C ILE A 176 -19.29 -0.73 -3.88
N ALA A 177 -18.52 -1.53 -4.63
CA ALA A 177 -17.59 -1.04 -5.65
C ALA A 177 -18.35 -0.26 -6.73
N ASP A 178 -19.48 -0.78 -7.21
CA ASP A 178 -20.39 -0.09 -8.15
C ASP A 178 -20.89 1.25 -7.57
N LEU A 179 -21.33 1.25 -6.31
CA LEU A 179 -21.80 2.47 -5.63
C LEU A 179 -20.69 3.52 -5.50
N SER A 180 -19.45 3.09 -5.29
CA SER A 180 -18.28 3.97 -5.19
C SER A 180 -17.71 4.41 -6.54
N GLY A 181 -18.21 3.88 -7.66
CA GLY A 181 -17.68 4.14 -9.00
C GLY A 181 -16.29 3.55 -9.25
N LYS A 182 -15.90 2.50 -8.52
CA LYS A 182 -14.57 1.88 -8.59
C LYS A 182 -14.66 0.49 -9.21
N SER A 183 -13.76 0.17 -10.14
CA SER A 183 -13.74 -1.13 -10.83
C SER A 183 -12.77 -2.15 -10.22
N ASN A 184 -11.75 -1.70 -9.47
CA ASN A 184 -10.66 -2.57 -9.03
C ASN A 184 -10.70 -2.76 -7.51
N SER A 185 -11.06 -3.98 -7.10
CA SER A 185 -10.97 -4.45 -5.72
C SER A 185 -9.51 -4.73 -5.33
N ILE A 186 -9.14 -4.36 -4.11
CA ILE A 186 -7.80 -4.60 -3.55
C ILE A 186 -8.00 -5.15 -2.14
N LEU A 187 -7.33 -6.26 -1.81
CA LEU A 187 -7.33 -6.78 -0.45
C LEU A 187 -6.45 -5.92 0.45
N PRO A 188 -6.97 -5.45 1.60
CA PRO A 188 -6.25 -4.55 2.48
C PRO A 188 -5.17 -5.28 3.30
N VAL A 189 -4.10 -4.56 3.66
CA VAL A 189 -3.18 -4.99 4.72
C VAL A 189 -3.92 -4.98 6.06
N PRO A 190 -3.99 -6.09 6.80
CA PRO A 190 -4.56 -6.08 8.15
C PRO A 190 -3.58 -5.43 9.13
N ALA A 191 -4.07 -4.44 9.88
CA ALA A 191 -3.39 -3.85 11.02
C ALA A 191 -3.90 -4.54 12.29
N PHE A 192 -3.17 -5.56 12.74
CA PHE A 192 -3.56 -6.36 13.89
C PHE A 192 -3.16 -5.68 15.19
N THR A 193 -4.13 -5.38 16.05
CA THR A 193 -3.87 -4.91 17.42
C THR A 193 -3.28 -6.05 18.24
N VAL A 194 -2.02 -5.93 18.68
CA VAL A 194 -1.33 -7.01 19.40
C VAL A 194 -1.08 -6.72 20.87
N ILE A 195 -0.90 -5.45 21.23
CA ILE A 195 -0.85 -4.96 22.61
C ILE A 195 -1.80 -3.78 22.73
N SER A 196 -2.63 -3.79 23.76
CA SER A 196 -3.55 -2.70 24.07
C SER A 196 -3.15 -2.01 25.39
N GLY A 197 -3.16 -0.69 25.35
CA GLY A 197 -2.83 0.24 26.42
C GLY A 197 -3.92 1.31 26.57
N GLY A 198 -3.50 2.56 26.79
CA GLY A 198 -4.39 3.70 26.86
C GLY A 198 -5.41 3.59 27.99
N LYS A 199 -6.51 4.34 27.84
CA LYS A 199 -7.61 4.42 28.82
C LYS A 199 -8.33 3.10 29.07
N TYR A 200 -8.32 2.21 28.08
CA TYR A 200 -9.11 0.96 28.06
C TYR A 200 -8.36 -0.27 28.58
N SER A 201 -7.10 -0.10 28.99
CA SER A 201 -6.26 -1.17 29.52
C SER A 201 -5.82 -0.87 30.95
N GLY A 202 -5.80 -1.91 31.78
CA GLY A 202 -5.37 -1.83 33.19
C GLY A 202 -3.86 -1.72 33.39
N ASN A 203 -3.06 -1.73 32.31
CA ASN A 203 -1.61 -1.52 32.38
C ASN A 203 -1.24 -0.03 32.41
N SER A 204 0.06 0.29 32.48
CA SER A 204 0.56 1.67 32.51
C SER A 204 0.96 2.23 31.13
N LEU A 205 0.82 1.45 30.05
CA LEU A 205 1.19 1.89 28.69
C LEU A 205 0.30 3.08 28.25
N PRO A 206 0.86 4.27 27.95
CA PRO A 206 0.04 5.46 27.66
C PRO A 206 -0.70 5.39 26.33
N ILE A 207 -0.08 4.83 25.29
CA ILE A 207 -0.68 4.72 23.95
C ILE A 207 -1.76 3.64 23.92
N GLN A 208 -2.76 3.82 23.06
CA GLN A 208 -3.92 2.94 22.96
C GLN A 208 -3.58 1.57 22.37
N ASP A 209 -2.92 1.50 21.21
CA ASP A 209 -2.57 0.20 20.60
C ASP A 209 -1.17 0.18 19.99
N ILE A 210 -0.54 -1.00 20.07
CA ILE A 210 0.58 -1.38 19.22
C ILE A 210 0.08 -2.41 18.22
N LEU A 211 0.32 -2.14 16.94
CA LEU A 211 -0.20 -2.89 15.81
C LEU A 211 0.94 -3.56 15.03
N ILE A 212 0.68 -4.72 14.44
CA ILE A 212 1.56 -5.32 13.41
C ILE A 212 0.86 -5.30 12.05
N LEU A 213 1.65 -4.99 11.01
CA LEU A 213 1.20 -4.87 9.62
C LEU A 213 2.04 -5.80 8.73
N PRO A 214 1.50 -6.95 8.29
CA PRO A 214 2.20 -7.90 7.41
C PRO A 214 2.27 -7.41 5.96
N THR A 215 2.97 -6.29 5.72
CA THR A 215 3.06 -5.65 4.41
C THR A 215 3.86 -6.46 3.38
N GLY A 216 4.79 -7.31 3.83
CA GLY A 216 5.63 -8.14 2.97
C GLY A 216 5.02 -9.48 2.56
N ALA A 217 3.75 -9.72 2.90
CA ALA A 217 2.99 -10.87 2.39
C ALA A 217 2.63 -10.68 0.91
N SER A 218 2.51 -11.77 0.17
CA SER A 218 2.11 -11.78 -1.24
C SER A 218 0.60 -11.81 -1.46
N ARG A 219 -0.13 -12.30 -0.46
CA ARG A 219 -1.59 -12.49 -0.46
C ARG A 219 -2.15 -12.33 0.96
N PHE A 220 -3.44 -12.07 1.09
CA PHE A 220 -4.09 -11.82 2.38
C PHE A 220 -4.04 -13.04 3.30
N GLU A 221 -4.22 -14.26 2.78
CA GLU A 221 -4.07 -15.51 3.54
C GLU A 221 -2.70 -15.60 4.23
N GLU A 222 -1.62 -15.28 3.50
CA GLU A 222 -0.24 -15.25 4.05
C GLU A 222 -0.11 -14.13 5.11
N ALA A 223 -0.72 -12.96 4.88
CA ALA A 223 -0.71 -11.87 5.85
C ALA A 223 -1.40 -12.26 7.17
N LEU A 224 -2.55 -12.93 7.08
CA LEU A 224 -3.30 -13.41 8.25
C LEU A 224 -2.53 -14.50 9.00
N GLN A 225 -1.88 -15.41 8.28
CA GLN A 225 -0.98 -16.41 8.89
C GLN A 225 0.15 -15.72 9.67
N MET A 226 0.87 -14.79 9.03
CA MET A 226 1.95 -14.03 9.68
C MET A 226 1.49 -13.30 10.95
N GLY A 227 0.32 -12.65 10.88
CA GLY A 227 -0.27 -11.97 12.02
C GLY A 227 -0.63 -12.93 13.17
N SER A 228 -1.28 -14.05 12.84
CA SER A 228 -1.67 -15.08 13.81
C SER A 228 -0.45 -15.70 14.50
N GLU A 229 0.55 -16.15 13.75
CA GLU A 229 1.76 -16.76 14.31
C GLU A 229 2.52 -15.77 15.21
N THR A 230 2.66 -14.52 14.76
CA THR A 230 3.30 -13.46 15.57
C THR A 230 2.53 -13.18 16.85
N TYR A 231 1.20 -13.17 16.81
CA TYR A 231 0.36 -13.00 18.00
C TYR A 231 0.54 -14.14 19.02
N HIS A 232 0.66 -15.39 18.56
CA HIS A 232 0.93 -16.53 19.44
C HIS A 232 2.35 -16.52 20.02
N HIS A 233 3.35 -16.13 19.22
CA HIS A 233 4.71 -15.92 19.73
C HIS A 233 4.76 -14.77 20.75
N LEU A 234 4.01 -13.69 20.52
CA LEU A 234 3.90 -12.60 21.47
C LEU A 234 3.31 -13.07 22.80
N LYS A 235 2.28 -13.93 22.77
CA LYS A 235 1.74 -14.56 23.98
C LYS A 235 2.82 -15.31 24.78
N ALA A 236 3.69 -16.05 24.09
CA ALA A 236 4.79 -16.77 24.74
C ALA A 236 5.80 -15.79 25.36
N VAL A 237 6.24 -14.77 24.62
CA VAL A 237 7.15 -13.72 25.12
C VAL A 237 6.55 -13.03 26.36
N ILE A 238 5.27 -12.68 26.32
CA ILE A 238 4.59 -12.03 27.44
C ILE A 238 4.51 -12.97 28.64
N THR A 239 4.20 -14.26 28.43
CA THR A 239 4.15 -15.26 29.49
C THR A 239 5.51 -15.40 30.18
N GLU A 240 6.59 -15.42 29.39
CA GLU A 240 7.97 -15.54 29.90
C GLU A 240 8.40 -14.31 30.72
N LYS A 241 8.04 -13.10 30.27
CA LYS A 241 8.46 -11.83 30.90
C LYS A 241 7.56 -11.39 32.06
N TYR A 242 6.24 -11.51 31.90
CA TYR A 242 5.24 -10.93 32.80
C TYR A 242 4.34 -11.97 33.46
N GLY A 243 4.55 -13.26 33.17
CA GLY A 243 3.72 -14.36 33.66
C GLY A 243 2.40 -14.51 32.90
N ALA A 244 1.69 -15.60 33.20
CA ALA A 244 0.44 -15.95 32.51
C ALA A 244 -0.66 -14.87 32.62
N ASN A 245 -0.68 -14.09 33.71
CA ASN A 245 -1.66 -13.02 33.92
C ASN A 245 -1.53 -11.89 32.88
N GLY A 246 -0.32 -11.67 32.34
CA GLY A 246 -0.07 -10.67 31.30
C GLY A 246 -0.69 -11.01 29.93
N CYS A 247 -1.18 -12.24 29.76
CA CYS A 247 -1.82 -12.70 28.51
C CYS A 247 -3.33 -12.46 28.47
N SER A 248 -3.89 -11.70 29.42
CA SER A 248 -5.26 -11.20 29.31
C SER A 248 -5.37 -10.28 28.09
N VAL A 249 -6.55 -10.24 27.49
CA VAL A 249 -6.81 -9.46 26.27
C VAL A 249 -7.79 -8.32 26.54
N GLY A 250 -7.57 -7.18 25.89
CA GLY A 250 -8.47 -6.03 25.92
C GLY A 250 -9.71 -6.21 25.04
N GLU A 251 -10.45 -5.12 24.85
CA GLU A 251 -11.69 -5.11 24.07
C GLU A 251 -11.48 -5.52 22.61
N ASP A 252 -10.34 -5.11 22.02
CA ASP A 252 -9.96 -5.41 20.64
C ASP A 252 -9.07 -6.65 20.49
N GLY A 253 -8.86 -7.39 21.58
CA GLY A 253 -8.11 -8.65 21.59
C GLY A 253 -6.60 -8.51 21.76
N GLY A 254 -6.05 -7.30 21.77
CA GLY A 254 -4.64 -7.06 22.08
C GLY A 254 -4.31 -7.48 23.51
N PHE A 255 -3.10 -7.99 23.76
CA PHE A 255 -2.67 -8.34 25.11
C PHE A 255 -2.50 -7.11 25.98
N THR A 256 -2.73 -7.26 27.29
CA THR A 256 -2.58 -6.18 28.28
C THR A 256 -1.50 -6.51 29.32
N PRO A 257 -0.24 -6.72 28.93
CA PRO A 257 0.85 -6.97 29.86
C PRO A 257 1.14 -5.72 30.72
N ASN A 258 1.77 -5.91 31.88
CA ASN A 258 2.14 -4.83 32.79
C ASN A 258 3.35 -4.03 32.28
N ILE A 259 3.16 -3.34 31.16
CA ILE A 259 4.15 -2.52 30.47
C ILE A 259 3.97 -1.06 30.87
N SER A 260 5.09 -0.37 31.05
CA SER A 260 5.14 1.02 31.54
C SER A 260 5.61 2.03 30.51
N SER A 261 6.26 1.59 29.43
CA SER A 261 6.77 2.48 28.39
C SER A 261 6.46 1.99 26.97
N ILE A 262 6.38 2.94 26.04
CA ILE A 262 6.17 2.64 24.61
C ILE A 262 7.29 1.75 24.06
N ARG A 263 8.55 2.05 24.43
CA ARG A 263 9.73 1.28 23.99
C ARG A 263 9.68 -0.17 24.47
N GLU A 264 9.32 -0.40 25.73
CA GLU A 264 9.16 -1.75 26.28
C GLU A 264 8.08 -2.56 25.53
N GLY A 265 6.96 -1.92 25.18
CA GLY A 265 5.93 -2.51 24.32
C GLY A 265 6.45 -2.88 22.93
N LEU A 266 7.14 -1.94 22.27
CA LEU A 266 7.71 -2.15 20.94
C LEU A 266 8.82 -3.22 20.93
N ASP A 267 9.68 -3.27 21.94
CA ASP A 267 10.71 -4.29 22.10
C ASP A 267 10.10 -5.69 22.27
N THR A 268 9.00 -5.79 23.02
CA THR A 268 8.26 -7.05 23.22
C THR A 268 7.64 -7.53 21.92
N VAL A 269 7.04 -6.64 21.12
CA VAL A 269 6.51 -6.98 19.79
C VAL A 269 7.63 -7.33 18.80
N LYS A 270 8.74 -6.60 18.83
CA LYS A 270 9.91 -6.86 17.98
C LYS A 270 10.53 -8.23 18.27
N GLU A 271 10.59 -8.62 19.54
CA GLU A 271 11.02 -9.96 19.94
C GLU A 271 10.04 -11.04 19.45
N ALA A 272 8.73 -10.80 19.52
CA ALA A 272 7.75 -11.74 18.97
C ALA A 272 7.92 -11.93 17.45
N ILE A 273 8.14 -10.84 16.72
CA ILE A 273 8.40 -10.86 15.27
C ILE A 273 9.72 -11.59 14.95
N SER A 274 10.76 -11.44 15.76
CA SER A 274 12.03 -12.12 15.51
C SER A 274 11.93 -13.64 15.68
N ARG A 275 10.99 -14.13 16.50
CA ARG A 275 10.72 -15.58 16.67
C ARG A 275 10.02 -16.23 15.47
N THR A 276 9.32 -15.47 14.62
CA THR A 276 8.57 -16.01 13.47
C THR A 276 9.37 -16.09 12.18
N GLY A 277 10.51 -15.40 12.10
CA GLY A 277 11.28 -15.25 10.86
C GLY A 277 10.71 -14.22 9.88
N TYR A 278 9.71 -13.42 10.28
CA TYR A 278 9.05 -12.42 9.42
C TYR A 278 9.54 -10.99 9.63
N ALA A 279 10.73 -10.80 10.23
CA ALA A 279 11.26 -9.49 10.61
C ALA A 279 11.28 -8.45 9.46
N ASP A 280 11.60 -8.87 8.24
CA ASP A 280 11.63 -7.97 7.09
C ASP A 280 10.22 -7.71 6.50
N LYS A 281 9.27 -8.61 6.75
CA LYS A 281 7.92 -8.62 6.16
C LYS A 281 6.85 -7.94 7.01
N ILE A 282 7.02 -7.90 8.33
CA ILE A 282 6.09 -7.26 9.26
C ILE A 282 6.61 -5.88 9.66
N LYS A 283 5.76 -4.87 9.55
CA LYS A 283 5.98 -3.51 10.06
C LYS A 283 5.13 -3.27 11.28
N ILE A 284 5.41 -2.18 11.99
CA ILE A 284 4.68 -1.78 13.19
C ILE A 284 3.83 -0.54 12.89
N GLY A 285 2.65 -0.47 13.50
CA GLY A 285 1.85 0.74 13.62
C GLY A 285 1.58 1.02 15.09
N ILE A 286 1.27 2.26 15.44
CA ILE A 286 0.80 2.61 16.78
C ILE A 286 -0.43 3.52 16.68
N ASP A 287 -1.39 3.27 17.55
CA ASP A 287 -2.49 4.17 17.83
C ASP A 287 -2.22 4.85 19.17
N VAL A 288 -1.95 6.15 19.11
CA VAL A 288 -1.56 6.92 20.27
C VAL A 288 -2.80 7.34 21.06
N ALA A 289 -3.88 7.71 20.39
CA ALA A 289 -5.06 8.34 20.99
C ALA A 289 -4.69 9.51 21.93
N ALA A 290 -3.83 10.43 21.46
CA ALA A 290 -3.20 11.45 22.33
C ALA A 290 -4.19 12.40 23.02
N THR A 291 -5.40 12.54 22.47
CA THR A 291 -6.52 13.28 23.09
C THR A 291 -6.81 12.81 24.52
N ASP A 292 -6.70 11.50 24.80
CA ASP A 292 -7.06 10.92 26.10
C ASP A 292 -6.14 11.36 27.25
N PHE A 293 -4.92 11.78 26.93
CA PHE A 293 -3.92 12.20 27.91
C PHE A 293 -3.35 13.60 27.65
N CYS A 294 -4.00 14.37 26.78
CA CYS A 294 -3.75 15.79 26.62
C CYS A 294 -4.43 16.58 27.76
N ILE A 295 -3.65 17.39 28.46
CA ILE A 295 -4.12 18.29 29.52
C ILE A 295 -3.73 19.72 29.13
N GLY A 296 -4.70 20.47 28.62
CA GLY A 296 -4.48 21.81 28.09
C GLY A 296 -3.74 21.76 26.75
N THR A 297 -2.43 21.93 26.77
CA THR A 297 -1.54 21.88 25.58
C THR A 297 -0.33 20.97 25.79
N LYS A 298 -0.38 20.13 26.83
CA LYS A 298 0.71 19.23 27.21
C LYS A 298 0.20 17.80 27.35
N TYR A 299 1.07 16.84 27.15
CA TYR A 299 0.76 15.42 27.11
C TYR A 299 1.30 14.69 28.34
N ASP A 300 0.42 14.01 29.08
CA ASP A 300 0.75 13.25 30.28
C ASP A 300 0.89 11.76 29.98
N LEU A 301 2.11 11.30 29.68
CA LEU A 301 2.38 9.88 29.43
C LEU A 301 2.25 8.99 30.68
N GLU A 302 2.02 9.57 31.85
CA GLU A 302 1.79 8.87 33.12
C GLU A 302 0.35 9.06 33.61
N PHE A 303 -0.60 9.45 32.75
CA PHE A 303 -1.97 9.84 33.15
C PHE A 303 -2.75 8.76 33.93
N LYS A 304 -2.35 7.50 33.79
CA LYS A 304 -2.92 6.34 34.52
C LYS A 304 -2.34 6.13 35.91
N SER A 305 -1.21 6.77 36.22
CA SER A 305 -0.56 6.65 37.52
C SER A 305 -1.35 7.39 38.60
N PRO A 306 -1.62 6.76 39.75
CA PRO A 306 -2.40 7.38 40.82
C PRO A 306 -1.67 8.59 41.47
N ASN A 307 -0.34 8.58 41.45
CA ASN A 307 0.50 9.68 41.94
C ASN A 307 0.92 10.58 40.78
N LYS A 308 0.05 11.55 40.42
CA LYS A 308 0.36 12.55 39.39
C LYS A 308 1.50 13.45 39.89
N SER A 309 2.72 13.22 39.41
CA SER A 309 3.86 14.09 39.75
C SER A 309 3.72 15.46 39.07
N GLY A 310 3.03 15.55 37.93
CA GLY A 310 2.90 16.75 37.09
C GLY A 310 4.23 17.23 36.49
N GLN A 311 5.34 16.55 36.78
CA GLN A 311 6.70 16.98 36.44
C GLN A 311 7.18 16.44 35.07
N ASN A 312 6.48 15.48 34.49
CA ASN A 312 6.90 14.77 33.26
C ASN A 312 6.05 15.08 32.01
N PHE A 313 5.25 16.15 32.04
CA PHE A 313 4.39 16.51 30.92
C PHE A 313 5.23 16.89 29.69
N LYS A 314 4.90 16.33 28.54
CA LYS A 314 5.58 16.58 27.27
C LYS A 314 4.90 17.72 26.50
N SER A 315 5.68 18.61 25.90
CA SER A 315 5.13 19.54 24.90
C SER A 315 4.87 18.82 23.57
N GLY A 316 4.17 19.46 22.63
CA GLY A 316 4.02 18.91 21.28
C GLY A 316 5.36 18.68 20.58
N GLU A 317 6.35 19.55 20.79
CA GLU A 317 7.72 19.39 20.27
C GLU A 317 8.45 18.19 20.89
N ASP A 318 8.28 17.96 22.20
CA ASP A 318 8.83 16.78 22.85
C ASP A 318 8.23 15.48 22.29
N MET A 319 6.91 15.48 22.04
CA MET A 319 6.20 14.35 21.42
C MET A 319 6.71 14.09 19.99
N ILE A 320 6.89 15.14 19.18
CA ILE A 320 7.49 15.03 17.83
C ILE A 320 8.88 14.39 17.90
N GLN A 321 9.72 14.82 18.84
CA GLN A 321 11.07 14.29 19.00
C GLN A 321 11.04 12.82 19.42
N MET A 322 10.14 12.45 20.34
CA MET A 322 9.92 11.06 20.71
C MET A 322 9.51 10.20 19.51
N TYR A 323 8.53 10.63 18.71
CA TYR A 323 8.10 9.89 17.54
C TYR A 323 9.19 9.75 16.49
N LYS A 324 10.03 10.77 16.29
CA LYS A 324 11.22 10.69 15.42
C LYS A 324 12.15 9.56 15.84
N GLU A 325 12.48 9.50 17.13
CA GLU A 325 13.37 8.46 17.68
C GLU A 325 12.74 7.07 17.54
N LEU A 326 11.45 6.93 17.85
CA LEU A 326 10.74 5.66 17.68
C LEU A 326 10.73 5.19 16.23
N CYS A 327 10.50 6.08 15.26
CA CYS A 327 10.56 5.74 13.83
C CYS A 327 11.97 5.40 13.32
N ILE A 328 13.02 5.82 14.02
CA ILE A 328 14.42 5.45 13.72
C ILE A 328 14.73 4.06 14.27
N ASP A 329 14.32 3.79 15.51
CA ASP A 329 14.70 2.58 16.26
C ASP A 329 13.85 1.35 15.91
N TYR A 330 12.63 1.58 15.42
CA TYR A 330 11.64 0.54 15.13
C TYR A 330 11.08 0.70 13.70
N PRO A 331 10.64 -0.40 13.06
CA PRO A 331 10.04 -0.36 11.72
C PRO A 331 8.59 0.18 11.77
N ILE A 332 8.39 1.33 12.44
CA ILE A 332 7.10 2.00 12.53
C ILE A 332 6.81 2.62 11.17
N THR A 333 5.68 2.23 10.63
CA THR A 333 5.18 2.77 9.37
C THR A 333 3.92 3.58 9.61
N SER A 334 3.07 3.30 10.60
CA SER A 334 1.84 4.08 10.80
C SER A 334 1.71 4.62 12.22
N ILE A 335 1.30 5.87 12.36
CA ILE A 335 0.96 6.50 13.64
C ILE A 335 -0.42 7.14 13.50
N GLU A 336 -1.36 6.68 14.32
CA GLU A 336 -2.73 7.18 14.43
C GLU A 336 -2.83 8.14 15.63
N ASP A 337 -3.49 9.29 15.40
CA ASP A 337 -3.71 10.38 16.36
C ASP A 337 -2.51 10.73 17.26
N PRO A 338 -1.37 11.16 16.67
CA PRO A 338 -0.17 11.49 17.43
C PRO A 338 -0.33 12.67 18.40
N PHE A 339 -1.36 13.51 18.22
CA PHE A 339 -1.65 14.71 19.01
C PHE A 339 -3.14 14.81 19.31
N ASP A 340 -3.51 15.74 20.19
CA ASP A 340 -4.90 16.06 20.49
C ASP A 340 -5.66 16.43 19.20
N LYS A 341 -6.93 16.05 19.12
CA LYS A 341 -7.89 16.45 18.07
C LYS A 341 -7.93 17.96 17.78
N GLU A 342 -7.54 18.85 18.69
CA GLU A 342 -7.46 20.29 18.44
C GLU A 342 -6.03 20.82 18.23
N ASP A 343 -5.01 19.97 18.29
CA ASP A 343 -3.60 20.33 18.06
C ASP A 343 -3.18 20.17 16.58
N TRP A 344 -3.76 21.03 15.76
CA TRP A 344 -3.57 21.07 14.30
C TRP A 344 -2.12 21.40 13.90
N GLU A 345 -1.48 22.31 14.64
CA GLU A 345 -0.13 22.81 14.32
C GLU A 345 0.93 21.70 14.46
N HIS A 346 0.93 20.96 15.58
CA HIS A 346 1.88 19.87 15.76
C HIS A 346 1.58 18.67 14.85
N SER A 347 0.29 18.38 14.60
CA SER A 347 -0.12 17.34 13.63
C SER A 347 0.42 17.63 12.24
N LYS A 348 0.24 18.86 11.76
CA LYS A 348 0.82 19.35 10.50
C LYS A 348 2.34 19.30 10.50
N HIS A 349 2.99 19.78 11.56
CA HIS A 349 4.44 19.74 11.62
C HIS A 349 4.97 18.30 11.52
N PHE A 350 4.36 17.37 12.25
CA PHE A 350 4.75 15.97 12.26
C PHE A 350 4.49 15.28 10.91
N CYS A 351 3.31 15.49 10.30
CA CYS A 351 2.96 14.95 8.99
C CYS A 351 3.96 15.40 7.91
N ASN A 352 4.37 16.68 7.94
CA ASN A 352 5.32 17.25 6.97
C ASN A 352 6.75 16.68 7.09
N LEU A 353 7.09 15.98 8.17
CA LEU A 353 8.38 15.28 8.28
C LEU A 353 8.45 14.06 7.34
N GLY A 354 7.30 13.52 6.91
CA GLY A 354 7.24 12.41 5.96
C GLY A 354 7.85 11.09 6.48
N LEU A 355 7.94 10.91 7.81
CA LEU A 355 8.55 9.74 8.43
C LEU A 355 7.68 8.48 8.31
N CYS A 356 6.38 8.65 8.49
CA CYS A 356 5.40 7.57 8.59
C CYS A 356 4.02 8.02 8.07
N GLN A 357 3.03 7.12 8.08
CA GLN A 357 1.64 7.48 7.84
C GLN A 357 1.17 8.22 9.07
N VAL A 358 0.48 9.33 8.87
CA VAL A 358 -0.25 9.99 9.95
C VAL A 358 -1.71 9.76 9.66
N VAL A 359 -2.33 8.92 10.49
CA VAL A 359 -3.75 8.59 10.39
C VAL A 359 -4.53 9.52 11.32
N GLY A 360 -5.51 10.23 10.77
CA GLY A 360 -6.44 11.02 11.57
C GLY A 360 -7.68 10.21 11.90
N ASP A 361 -7.96 10.05 13.19
CA ASP A 361 -9.18 9.46 13.74
C ASP A 361 -9.99 10.54 14.47
N ASP A 362 -9.69 10.85 15.73
CA ASP A 362 -10.30 11.94 16.49
C ASP A 362 -10.03 13.32 15.88
N LEU A 363 -8.89 13.48 15.20
CA LEU A 363 -8.60 14.71 14.45
C LEU A 363 -9.65 14.97 13.36
N LEU A 364 -10.20 13.91 12.76
CA LEU A 364 -11.12 14.01 11.61
C LEU A 364 -12.57 13.72 12.00
N MET A 365 -12.80 12.78 12.92
CA MET A 365 -14.10 12.22 13.32
C MET A 365 -14.96 11.80 12.12
N SER A 366 -14.30 11.36 11.04
CA SER A 366 -14.90 11.12 9.73
C SER A 366 -15.78 12.29 9.19
N ASN A 367 -15.54 13.53 9.67
CA ASN A 367 -16.34 14.70 9.33
C ASN A 367 -15.81 15.39 8.05
N PRO A 368 -16.63 15.56 7.00
CA PRO A 368 -16.17 16.15 5.72
C PRO A 368 -15.45 17.50 5.87
N LYS A 369 -15.96 18.42 6.70
CA LYS A 369 -15.36 19.75 6.90
C LYS A 369 -13.98 19.67 7.54
N ARG A 370 -13.78 18.75 8.49
CA ARG A 370 -12.48 18.54 9.14
C ARG A 370 -11.49 17.85 8.20
N ILE A 371 -11.97 16.92 7.36
CA ILE A 371 -11.17 16.27 6.33
C ILE A 371 -10.70 17.28 5.29
N GLU A 372 -11.59 18.12 4.77
CA GLU A 372 -11.22 19.21 3.84
C GLU A 372 -10.16 20.14 4.45
N ARG A 373 -10.35 20.57 5.70
CA ARG A 373 -9.36 21.38 6.42
C ARG A 373 -8.02 20.66 6.55
N ALA A 374 -8.04 19.40 6.95
CA ALA A 374 -6.83 18.61 7.16
C ALA A 374 -6.09 18.32 5.85
N ILE A 375 -6.80 18.16 4.72
CA ILE A 375 -6.22 18.10 3.37
C ILE A 375 -5.53 19.43 3.04
N ASN A 376 -6.22 20.55 3.23
CA ASN A 376 -5.70 21.89 2.91
C ASN A 376 -4.48 22.26 3.78
N GLU A 377 -4.49 21.89 5.06
CA GLU A 377 -3.41 22.20 6.00
C GLU A 377 -2.31 21.14 6.02
N SER A 378 -2.49 20.01 5.32
CA SER A 378 -1.59 18.84 5.36
C SER A 378 -1.37 18.31 6.80
N ALA A 379 -2.43 18.29 7.59
CA ALA A 379 -2.39 17.90 9.01
C ALA A 379 -2.19 16.38 9.21
N CYS A 380 -2.67 15.56 8.27
CA CYS A 380 -2.43 14.12 8.21
C CYS A 380 -2.41 13.67 6.74
N ASN A 381 -2.15 12.39 6.47
CA ASN A 381 -2.09 11.84 5.11
C ASN A 381 -2.90 10.54 4.95
N SER A 382 -3.74 10.24 5.93
CA SER A 382 -4.63 9.10 5.92
C SER A 382 -5.85 9.33 6.78
N LEU A 383 -6.99 8.85 6.31
CA LEU A 383 -8.24 8.80 7.05
C LEU A 383 -8.39 7.45 7.78
N LEU A 384 -8.75 7.46 9.06
CA LEU A 384 -9.38 6.30 9.70
C LEU A 384 -10.90 6.38 9.45
N LEU A 385 -11.44 5.44 8.68
CA LEU A 385 -12.87 5.41 8.38
C LEU A 385 -13.60 4.54 9.41
N LYS A 386 -14.38 5.18 10.29
CA LYS A 386 -15.35 4.53 11.18
C LYS A 386 -16.76 4.87 10.71
N ILE A 387 -17.43 3.90 10.08
CA ILE A 387 -18.73 4.13 9.41
C ILE A 387 -19.82 4.70 10.34
N ASN A 388 -19.79 4.35 11.64
CA ASN A 388 -20.76 4.83 12.62
C ASN A 388 -20.52 6.27 13.10
N GLN A 389 -19.34 6.86 12.82
CA GLN A 389 -19.12 8.30 13.06
C GLN A 389 -19.89 9.18 12.08
N ILE A 390 -20.29 8.65 10.93
CA ILE A 390 -21.02 9.40 9.88
C ILE A 390 -22.49 8.98 9.84
N GLY A 391 -22.76 7.66 9.85
CA GLY A 391 -24.11 7.10 10.04
C GLY A 391 -24.81 6.55 8.80
N THR A 392 -24.23 6.65 7.59
CA THR A 392 -24.75 5.97 6.38
C THR A 392 -23.63 5.39 5.51
N VAL A 393 -23.96 4.41 4.66
CA VAL A 393 -23.04 3.86 3.66
C VAL A 393 -22.69 4.90 2.60
N THR A 394 -23.66 5.69 2.14
CA THR A 394 -23.43 6.74 1.13
C THR A 394 -22.43 7.79 1.62
N GLU A 395 -22.65 8.38 2.80
CA GLU A 395 -21.73 9.40 3.32
C GLU A 395 -20.34 8.81 3.63
N ALA A 396 -20.24 7.54 4.02
CA ALA A 396 -18.96 6.85 4.18
C ALA A 396 -18.18 6.74 2.86
N ILE A 397 -18.86 6.43 1.76
CA ILE A 397 -18.25 6.40 0.42
C ILE A 397 -17.81 7.81 0.00
N GLU A 398 -18.61 8.84 0.28
CA GLU A 398 -18.28 10.24 -0.04
C GLU A 398 -17.06 10.73 0.72
N VAL A 399 -16.96 10.43 2.02
CA VAL A 399 -15.80 10.76 2.85
C VAL A 399 -14.53 10.06 2.36
N VAL A 400 -14.64 8.80 1.92
CA VAL A 400 -13.54 8.08 1.28
C VAL A 400 -13.13 8.75 -0.03
N LYS A 401 -14.09 9.17 -0.85
CA LYS A 401 -13.82 9.87 -2.11
C LYS A 401 -13.06 11.17 -1.85
N LEU A 402 -13.50 11.96 -0.87
CA LEU A 402 -12.82 13.19 -0.45
C LEU A 402 -11.37 12.93 -0.01
N ALA A 403 -11.14 11.90 0.82
CA ALA A 403 -9.79 11.51 1.21
C ALA A 403 -8.93 11.09 0.00
N LYS A 404 -9.50 10.33 -0.94
CA LYS A 404 -8.80 9.90 -2.16
C LYS A 404 -8.50 11.04 -3.13
N GLU A 405 -9.35 12.06 -3.22
CA GLU A 405 -9.08 13.29 -3.97
C GLU A 405 -7.89 14.08 -3.38
N GLY A 406 -7.74 14.05 -2.05
CA GLY A 406 -6.54 14.50 -1.34
C GLY A 406 -5.32 13.56 -1.47
N ASN A 407 -5.44 12.47 -2.25
CA ASN A 407 -4.47 11.37 -2.39
C ASN A 407 -4.10 10.68 -1.06
N TRP A 408 -5.02 10.64 -0.10
CA TRP A 408 -4.76 10.04 1.20
C TRP A 408 -4.90 8.51 1.20
N GLY A 409 -4.21 7.89 2.16
CA GLY A 409 -4.52 6.54 2.60
C GLY A 409 -5.91 6.48 3.24
N VAL A 410 -6.52 5.29 3.23
CA VAL A 410 -7.75 5.02 3.99
C VAL A 410 -7.53 3.74 4.77
N VAL A 411 -7.75 3.82 6.08
CA VAL A 411 -7.74 2.67 6.97
C VAL A 411 -9.19 2.44 7.39
N VAL A 412 -9.82 1.38 6.88
CA VAL A 412 -11.17 1.03 7.36
C VAL A 412 -11.03 0.45 8.76
N SER A 413 -11.82 0.96 9.70
CA SER A 413 -11.68 0.62 11.11
C SER A 413 -12.95 0.05 11.71
N HIS A 414 -12.76 -0.91 12.60
CA HIS A 414 -13.77 -1.38 13.55
C HIS A 414 -14.05 -0.34 14.65
N ARG A 415 -14.90 -0.72 15.62
CA ARG A 415 -14.99 -0.06 16.93
C ARG A 415 -14.71 -1.06 18.05
N CYS A 416 -14.42 -0.55 19.24
CA CYS A 416 -14.22 -1.38 20.44
C CYS A 416 -15.44 -2.26 20.75
N GLY A 417 -16.67 -1.74 20.60
CA GLY A 417 -17.92 -2.52 20.69
C GLY A 417 -18.36 -3.07 19.34
N GLU A 418 -17.73 -4.14 18.87
CA GLU A 418 -18.07 -4.79 17.58
C GLU A 418 -19.16 -5.87 17.73
N THR A 419 -19.67 -6.31 16.59
CA THR A 419 -20.65 -7.41 16.43
C THR A 419 -20.11 -8.46 15.45
N ASP A 420 -20.85 -9.53 15.19
CA ASP A 420 -20.43 -10.52 14.19
C ASP A 420 -20.64 -10.06 12.73
N ASP A 421 -21.13 -8.83 12.51
CA ASP A 421 -21.31 -8.28 11.16
C ASP A 421 -19.96 -8.03 10.49
N SER A 422 -19.75 -8.59 9.29
CA SER A 422 -18.50 -8.46 8.55
C SER A 422 -18.50 -7.33 7.50
N PHE A 423 -19.48 -6.42 7.51
CA PHE A 423 -19.65 -5.39 6.49
C PHE A 423 -18.38 -4.60 6.15
N ILE A 424 -17.58 -4.24 7.15
CA ILE A 424 -16.36 -3.46 6.94
C ILE A 424 -15.27 -4.20 6.14
N ALA A 425 -15.30 -5.54 6.11
CA ALA A 425 -14.43 -6.34 5.26
C ALA A 425 -14.75 -6.13 3.77
N ASP A 426 -16.02 -6.31 3.40
CA ASP A 426 -16.51 -6.05 2.05
C ASP A 426 -16.30 -4.58 1.65
N LEU A 427 -16.57 -3.64 2.57
CA LEU A 427 -16.32 -2.21 2.35
C LEU A 427 -14.86 -1.92 2.04
N ALA A 428 -13.92 -2.45 2.84
CA ALA A 428 -12.48 -2.20 2.67
C ALA A 428 -11.95 -2.67 1.32
N VAL A 429 -12.45 -3.81 0.85
CA VAL A 429 -12.11 -4.35 -0.48
C VAL A 429 -12.73 -3.51 -1.59
N ALA A 430 -14.01 -3.17 -1.46
CA ALA A 430 -14.79 -2.44 -2.45
C ALA A 430 -14.21 -1.05 -2.75
N ILE A 431 -13.91 -0.30 -1.70
CA ILE A 431 -13.34 1.05 -1.85
C ILE A 431 -11.83 1.01 -2.12
N GLY A 432 -11.22 -0.18 -2.11
CA GLY A 432 -9.78 -0.42 -2.15
C GLY A 432 -9.05 0.49 -1.17
N ALA A 433 -9.39 0.35 0.12
CA ALA A 433 -8.85 1.16 1.21
C ALA A 433 -7.32 1.04 1.29
N GLY A 434 -6.83 -0.18 1.06
CA GLY A 434 -5.42 -0.57 1.17
C GLY A 434 -5.06 -1.09 2.56
N GLN A 435 -5.82 -0.71 3.60
CA GLN A 435 -5.62 -1.13 4.99
C GLN A 435 -6.94 -1.33 5.73
N ILE A 436 -6.93 -2.25 6.69
CA ILE A 436 -8.05 -2.50 7.60
C ILE A 436 -7.53 -2.72 9.03
N LYS A 437 -8.09 -1.99 10.00
CA LYS A 437 -7.86 -2.18 11.45
C LYS A 437 -9.12 -2.83 12.04
N ALA A 438 -9.07 -4.14 12.25
CA ALA A 438 -10.20 -4.92 12.77
C ALA A 438 -9.85 -5.70 14.04
N GLY A 439 -8.85 -5.24 14.80
CA GLY A 439 -8.42 -5.82 16.08
C GLY A 439 -7.41 -6.95 15.92
N ALA A 440 -7.16 -7.68 16.99
CA ALA A 440 -6.26 -8.82 17.03
C ALA A 440 -6.80 -10.01 16.18
N PRO A 441 -5.95 -10.97 15.78
CA PRO A 441 -6.39 -12.26 15.25
C PRO A 441 -6.95 -13.17 16.37
N CYS A 442 -7.83 -12.63 17.21
CA CYS A 442 -8.54 -13.32 18.29
C CYS A 442 -9.90 -12.64 18.52
N ARG A 443 -10.78 -13.31 19.28
CA ARG A 443 -12.19 -12.93 19.51
C ARG A 443 -13.06 -13.00 18.23
N GLY A 444 -14.27 -13.53 18.36
CA GLY A 444 -15.11 -13.92 17.21
C GLY A 444 -15.51 -12.75 16.33
N GLU A 445 -15.84 -11.62 16.93
CA GLU A 445 -16.28 -10.40 16.24
C GLU A 445 -15.19 -9.79 15.36
N ARG A 446 -13.91 -10.00 15.70
CA ARG A 446 -12.73 -9.55 14.94
C ARG A 446 -12.44 -10.53 13.80
N LEU A 447 -12.38 -11.81 14.14
CA LEU A 447 -12.18 -12.91 13.20
C LEU A 447 -13.28 -12.97 12.14
N ALA A 448 -14.51 -12.54 12.43
CA ALA A 448 -15.58 -12.45 11.44
C ALA A 448 -15.18 -11.61 10.21
N LYS A 449 -14.45 -10.51 10.41
CA LYS A 449 -13.98 -9.63 9.32
C LYS A 449 -12.80 -10.25 8.58
N TYR A 450 -11.80 -10.75 9.30
CA TYR A 450 -10.63 -11.37 8.68
C TYR A 450 -10.99 -12.65 7.90
N ASN A 451 -11.88 -13.48 8.44
CA ASN A 451 -12.39 -14.66 7.74
C ASN A 451 -13.26 -14.28 6.54
N GLN A 452 -13.97 -13.16 6.58
CA GLN A 452 -14.68 -12.66 5.40
C GLN A 452 -13.70 -12.21 4.31
N LEU A 453 -12.58 -11.58 4.66
CA LEU A 453 -11.53 -11.23 3.71
C LEU A 453 -10.87 -12.46 3.06
N LEU A 454 -10.68 -13.56 3.80
CA LEU A 454 -10.24 -14.84 3.22
C LEU A 454 -11.25 -15.37 2.17
N ARG A 455 -12.56 -15.29 2.46
CA ARG A 455 -13.59 -15.72 1.50
C ARG A 455 -13.62 -14.83 0.26
N ILE A 456 -13.44 -13.52 0.42
CA ILE A 456 -13.37 -12.58 -0.70
C ILE A 456 -12.11 -12.85 -1.54
N GLU A 457 -10.98 -13.15 -0.91
CA GLU A 457 -9.75 -13.55 -1.61
C GLU A 457 -9.96 -14.81 -2.45
N GLU A 458 -10.56 -15.84 -1.84
CA GLU A 458 -10.89 -17.09 -2.53
C GLU A 458 -11.84 -16.86 -3.72
N GLU A 459 -12.86 -16.01 -3.53
CA GLU A 459 -13.83 -15.68 -4.59
C GLU A 459 -13.20 -14.89 -5.74
N LEU A 460 -12.24 -14.00 -5.46
CA LEU A 460 -11.52 -13.23 -6.47
C LEU A 460 -10.49 -14.08 -7.25
N GLY A 461 -9.93 -15.12 -6.63
CA GLY A 461 -8.93 -16.00 -7.24
C GLY A 461 -7.75 -15.22 -7.81
N ASP A 462 -7.41 -15.44 -9.09
CA ASP A 462 -6.30 -14.76 -9.77
C ASP A 462 -6.47 -13.23 -9.92
N GLN A 463 -7.68 -12.70 -9.69
CA GLN A 463 -7.94 -11.26 -9.70
C GLN A 463 -7.63 -10.59 -8.34
N ALA A 464 -7.39 -11.38 -7.29
CA ALA A 464 -7.07 -10.87 -5.97
C ALA A 464 -5.70 -10.18 -5.98
N VAL A 465 -5.69 -8.89 -5.67
CA VAL A 465 -4.46 -8.12 -5.47
C VAL A 465 -4.38 -7.70 -4.01
N TYR A 466 -3.37 -8.18 -3.31
CA TYR A 466 -3.07 -7.74 -1.96
C TYR A 466 -2.27 -6.43 -1.98
N ALA A 467 -2.65 -5.47 -1.14
CA ALA A 467 -2.04 -4.15 -1.12
C ALA A 467 -0.53 -4.16 -0.78
N GLY A 468 -0.04 -5.13 0.01
CA GLY A 468 1.39 -5.33 0.28
C GLY A 468 2.10 -4.08 0.82
N GLU A 469 3.36 -3.86 0.44
CA GLU A 469 4.12 -2.64 0.74
C GLU A 469 3.58 -1.39 0.02
N ASP A 470 2.73 -1.57 -1.01
CA ASP A 470 2.13 -0.51 -1.82
C ASP A 470 0.86 0.10 -1.18
N TRP A 471 0.59 -0.23 0.09
CA TRP A 471 -0.53 0.30 0.87
C TRP A 471 -0.56 1.84 0.96
N ARG A 472 0.60 2.50 0.80
CA ARG A 472 0.72 3.95 0.58
C ARG A 472 0.93 4.32 -0.87
N SER A 473 -0.13 4.22 -1.66
CA SER A 473 -0.10 4.75 -3.02
C SER A 473 -0.31 6.27 -3.04
N TYR A 474 0.71 7.06 -2.66
CA TYR A 474 0.85 8.45 -3.11
C TYR A 474 1.87 8.56 -4.26
N ILE A 475 3.03 7.88 -4.19
CA ILE A 475 3.97 7.80 -5.33
C ILE A 475 3.87 6.46 -6.03
N ALA A 476 2.64 5.98 -6.08
CA ALA A 476 2.24 5.38 -7.32
C ALA A 476 2.02 6.52 -8.37
N VAL A 477 1.35 7.60 -7.98
CA VAL A 477 0.63 8.45 -8.93
C VAL A 477 1.44 9.56 -9.56
N ALA A 478 2.60 9.96 -9.03
CA ALA A 478 3.25 11.11 -9.64
C ALA A 478 3.39 10.92 -11.15
N TRP A 479 3.84 9.74 -11.64
CA TRP A 479 3.67 9.41 -13.08
C TRP A 479 3.55 7.92 -13.50
N LEU A 480 4.02 6.90 -12.75
CA LEU A 480 4.16 5.52 -13.29
C LEU A 480 3.94 4.31 -12.35
N LYS A 481 3.55 4.49 -11.09
CA LYS A 481 3.15 3.43 -10.13
C LYS A 481 4.13 2.25 -9.88
N VAL A 482 5.36 2.46 -9.38
CA VAL A 482 6.25 1.33 -9.03
C VAL A 482 7.10 1.46 -7.72
N ALA A 483 7.23 2.61 -7.03
CA ALA A 483 7.96 2.67 -5.74
C ALA A 483 7.74 3.97 -4.90
N PRO A 484 7.83 3.91 -3.56
CA PRO A 484 7.68 5.08 -2.68
C PRO A 484 8.90 6.02 -2.70
N LEU A 485 8.67 7.36 -2.68
CA LEU A 485 9.73 8.39 -2.62
C LEU A 485 10.49 8.35 -1.30
N GLN A 486 11.82 8.43 -1.37
CA GLN A 486 12.70 8.54 -0.20
C GLN A 486 13.42 9.89 -0.21
N VAL A 487 13.29 10.67 0.85
CA VAL A 487 13.96 11.97 0.98
C VAL A 487 15.47 11.79 1.19
N ILE A 488 16.28 12.66 0.58
CA ILE A 488 17.74 12.68 0.76
C ILE A 488 18.06 13.09 2.21
N ARG A 489 18.75 12.21 2.93
CA ARG A 489 19.01 12.31 4.38
C ARG A 489 20.19 13.22 4.73
N SER A 490 21.14 13.43 3.82
CA SER A 490 22.37 14.18 4.10
C SER A 490 22.94 14.89 2.87
N GLN A 491 23.69 15.98 3.09
CA GLN A 491 24.44 16.64 2.02
C GLN A 491 25.48 15.70 1.38
N LEU A 492 26.05 14.79 2.17
CA LEU A 492 26.99 13.78 1.67
C LEU A 492 26.29 12.78 0.72
N GLN A 493 25.05 12.37 1.02
CA GLN A 493 24.24 11.54 0.14
C GLN A 493 23.90 12.28 -1.16
N LEU A 494 23.56 13.57 -1.10
CA LEU A 494 23.34 14.41 -2.29
C LEU A 494 24.60 14.53 -3.16
N ILE A 495 25.77 14.71 -2.54
CA ILE A 495 27.06 14.76 -3.25
C ILE A 495 27.34 13.42 -3.95
N LYS A 496 27.09 12.29 -3.27
CA LYS A 496 27.26 10.94 -3.86
C LYS A 496 26.32 10.71 -5.05
N ILE A 497 25.05 11.11 -4.95
CA ILE A 497 24.08 11.01 -6.06
C ILE A 497 24.49 11.93 -7.22
N SER A 498 24.90 13.17 -6.92
CA SER A 498 25.38 14.12 -7.92
C SER A 498 26.62 13.60 -8.64
N ALA A 499 27.57 13.03 -7.89
CA ALA A 499 28.76 12.38 -8.43
C ALA A 499 28.39 11.17 -9.31
N LEU A 500 27.44 10.33 -8.88
CA LEU A 500 26.93 9.22 -9.67
C LEU A 500 26.33 9.70 -11.01
N GLY A 501 25.53 10.77 -10.99
CA GLY A 501 24.96 11.41 -12.18
C GLY A 501 26.04 11.94 -13.13
N LEU A 502 27.04 12.66 -12.60
CA LEU A 502 28.15 13.19 -13.39
C LEU A 502 28.98 12.07 -14.04
N ILE A 503 29.36 11.04 -13.27
CA ILE A 503 30.15 9.90 -13.76
C ILE A 503 29.40 9.13 -14.84
N PHE A 504 28.09 8.97 -14.70
CA PHE A 504 27.25 8.43 -15.75
C PHE A 504 27.32 9.27 -17.03
N CYS A 505 27.20 10.60 -16.93
CA CYS A 505 27.28 11.48 -18.10
C CYS A 505 28.63 11.38 -18.80
N LEU A 506 29.73 11.38 -18.04
CA LEU A 506 31.08 11.18 -18.59
C LEU A 506 31.19 9.84 -19.33
N SER A 507 30.59 8.77 -18.81
CA SER A 507 30.58 7.47 -19.47
C SER A 507 29.80 7.46 -20.79
N VAL A 508 28.72 8.22 -20.88
CA VAL A 508 27.88 8.32 -22.09
C VAL A 508 28.57 9.18 -23.15
N VAL A 509 29.01 10.38 -22.76
CA VAL A 509 29.70 11.32 -23.67
C VAL A 509 30.98 10.70 -24.20
N GLY A 510 31.82 10.14 -23.33
CA GLY A 510 33.08 9.51 -23.75
C GLY A 510 32.86 8.30 -24.66
N GLY A 511 31.83 7.50 -24.40
CA GLY A 511 31.46 6.37 -25.26
C GLY A 511 30.96 6.78 -26.64
N ASN A 512 30.19 7.87 -26.73
CA ASN A 512 29.73 8.39 -28.03
C ASN A 512 30.88 9.02 -28.81
N ILE A 513 31.78 9.76 -28.14
CA ILE A 513 32.97 10.31 -28.78
C ILE A 513 33.86 9.20 -29.32
N SER A 514 34.07 8.11 -28.57
CA SER A 514 34.94 7.03 -29.03
C SER A 514 34.41 6.33 -30.28
N LEU A 515 33.09 6.23 -30.45
CA LEU A 515 32.46 5.65 -31.65
C LEU A 515 32.69 6.49 -32.93
N ARG A 516 33.02 7.78 -32.81
CA ARG A 516 33.40 8.61 -33.97
C ARG A 516 34.75 8.22 -34.56
N PHE A 517 35.64 7.65 -33.73
CA PHE A 517 37.04 7.40 -34.09
C PHE A 517 37.40 5.92 -34.14
N LEU A 518 36.62 5.06 -33.48
CA LEU A 518 36.92 3.64 -33.33
C LEU A 518 35.75 2.77 -33.81
N PRO A 519 36.02 1.63 -34.46
CA PRO A 519 34.99 0.66 -34.80
C PRO A 519 34.21 0.15 -33.58
N VAL A 520 32.95 -0.23 -33.81
CA VAL A 520 32.06 -0.76 -32.76
C VAL A 520 32.65 -2.01 -32.11
N SER A 521 33.19 -2.94 -32.92
CA SER A 521 33.83 -4.18 -32.45
C SER A 521 34.96 -3.90 -31.46
N PHE A 522 35.81 -2.92 -31.78
CA PHE A 522 36.93 -2.53 -30.94
C PHE A 522 36.47 -1.85 -29.64
N ASN A 523 35.47 -0.95 -29.72
CA ASN A 523 34.84 -0.35 -28.54
C ASN A 523 34.25 -1.40 -27.58
N GLN A 524 33.56 -2.41 -28.13
CA GLN A 524 32.97 -3.48 -27.31
C GLN A 524 34.04 -4.36 -26.66
N ALA A 525 35.15 -4.63 -27.36
CA ALA A 525 36.27 -5.36 -26.79
C ALA A 525 36.93 -4.61 -25.63
N VAL A 526 37.20 -3.32 -25.80
CA VAL A 526 37.70 -2.46 -24.70
C VAL A 526 36.71 -2.45 -23.53
N GLY A 527 35.41 -2.37 -23.82
CA GLY A 527 34.34 -2.44 -22.82
C GLY A 527 34.34 -3.74 -21.99
N ALA A 528 34.85 -4.86 -22.53
CA ALA A 528 34.95 -6.12 -21.78
C ALA A 528 35.90 -6.03 -20.56
N THR A 529 36.76 -5.00 -20.49
CA THR A 529 37.62 -4.73 -19.33
C THR A 529 36.89 -4.07 -18.15
N THR A 530 35.59 -3.76 -18.28
CA THR A 530 34.81 -3.11 -17.20
C THR A 530 34.94 -3.83 -15.84
N PRO A 531 34.92 -5.18 -15.73
CA PRO A 531 35.09 -5.87 -14.45
C PRO A 531 36.46 -5.64 -13.78
N PHE A 532 37.52 -5.42 -14.56
CA PHE A 532 38.84 -5.07 -14.01
C PHE A 532 38.77 -3.73 -13.28
N PHE A 533 38.27 -2.69 -13.95
CA PHE A 533 38.05 -1.39 -13.32
C PHE A 533 37.07 -1.48 -12.14
N THR A 534 36.03 -2.31 -12.25
CA THR A 534 35.05 -2.51 -11.17
C THR A 534 35.69 -3.12 -9.93
N ALA A 535 36.54 -4.13 -10.09
CA ALA A 535 37.25 -4.75 -8.97
C ALA A 535 38.24 -3.77 -8.31
N VAL A 536 38.95 -2.96 -9.10
CA VAL A 536 39.87 -1.92 -8.60
C VAL A 536 39.10 -0.85 -7.82
N PHE A 537 38.04 -0.29 -8.39
CA PHE A 537 37.24 0.74 -7.72
C PHE A 537 36.48 0.21 -6.51
N ALA A 538 35.97 -1.03 -6.56
CA ALA A 538 35.34 -1.66 -5.41
C ALA A 538 36.33 -1.80 -4.24
N TYR A 539 37.56 -2.24 -4.51
CA TYR A 539 38.61 -2.30 -3.49
C TYR A 539 38.94 -0.92 -2.91
N LEU A 540 39.18 0.08 -3.76
CA LEU A 540 39.52 1.44 -3.34
C LEU A 540 38.42 2.11 -2.51
N MET A 541 37.15 1.87 -2.84
CA MET A 541 36.00 2.54 -2.21
C MET A 541 35.45 1.81 -0.98
N THR A 542 35.62 0.48 -0.89
CA THR A 542 35.01 -0.34 0.18
C THR A 542 35.99 -1.11 1.04
N MET A 543 37.28 -1.13 0.67
CA MET A 543 38.36 -1.90 1.31
C MET A 543 38.12 -3.42 1.36
N LYS A 544 37.07 -3.94 0.71
CA LYS A 544 36.80 -5.38 0.58
C LYS A 544 37.62 -5.97 -0.57
N LYS A 545 38.33 -7.07 -0.29
CA LYS A 545 39.09 -7.83 -1.30
C LYS A 545 38.21 -8.91 -1.91
N GLU A 546 38.25 -9.01 -3.24
CA GLU A 546 37.65 -10.14 -3.97
C GLU A 546 38.57 -11.37 -3.89
N GLY A 547 38.01 -12.55 -4.15
CA GLY A 547 38.78 -13.79 -4.20
C GLY A 547 39.91 -13.72 -5.25
N TRP A 548 41.09 -14.27 -4.94
CA TRP A 548 42.26 -14.21 -5.83
C TRP A 548 41.98 -14.83 -7.23
N VAL A 549 41.12 -15.85 -7.29
CA VAL A 549 40.67 -16.51 -8.52
C VAL A 549 39.98 -15.52 -9.48
N THR A 550 39.24 -14.55 -8.94
CA THR A 550 38.57 -13.49 -9.70
C THR A 550 39.56 -12.56 -10.40
N TYR A 551 40.72 -12.28 -9.77
CA TYR A 551 41.76 -11.45 -10.38
C TYR A 551 42.52 -12.18 -11.49
N VAL A 552 42.82 -13.46 -11.29
CA VAL A 552 43.53 -14.29 -12.30
C VAL A 552 42.74 -14.42 -13.60
N THR A 553 41.41 -14.55 -13.49
CA THR A 553 40.53 -14.67 -14.67
C THR A 553 40.36 -13.36 -15.46
N LEU A 554 40.77 -12.21 -14.92
CA LEU A 554 40.78 -10.93 -15.63
C LEU A 554 42.02 -10.71 -16.49
N ILE A 555 43.11 -11.46 -16.24
CA ILE A 555 44.37 -11.33 -16.99
C ILE A 555 44.15 -11.61 -18.50
N PRO A 556 43.47 -12.70 -18.92
CA PRO A 556 43.23 -12.94 -20.34
C PRO A 556 42.35 -11.86 -20.99
N VAL A 557 41.42 -11.27 -20.24
CA VAL A 557 40.52 -10.20 -20.74
C VAL A 557 41.33 -8.96 -21.12
N VAL A 558 42.19 -8.49 -20.21
CA VAL A 558 43.04 -7.32 -20.42
C VAL A 558 44.08 -7.59 -21.52
N THR A 559 44.71 -8.76 -21.50
CA THR A 559 45.68 -9.17 -22.54
C THR A 559 45.04 -9.23 -23.92
N GLY A 560 43.83 -9.77 -24.04
CA GLY A 560 43.10 -9.82 -25.30
C GLY A 560 42.79 -8.43 -25.87
N VAL A 561 42.47 -7.45 -25.02
CA VAL A 561 42.26 -6.06 -25.45
C VAL A 561 43.56 -5.39 -25.89
N ILE A 562 44.68 -5.65 -25.22
CA ILE A 562 46.00 -5.15 -25.65
C ILE A 562 46.37 -5.68 -27.03
N ILE A 563 46.18 -6.98 -27.25
CA ILE A 563 46.44 -7.63 -28.54
C ILE A 563 45.50 -7.09 -29.62
N ALA A 564 44.21 -6.93 -29.30
CA ALA A 564 43.23 -6.36 -30.23
C ALA A 564 43.58 -4.90 -30.60
N SER A 565 44.09 -4.13 -29.64
CA SER A 565 44.51 -2.73 -29.86
C SER A 565 45.71 -2.63 -30.79
N GLY A 566 46.68 -3.54 -30.67
CA GLY A 566 47.83 -3.61 -31.58
C GLY A 566 47.50 -4.16 -32.97
N GLY A 567 46.36 -4.83 -33.12
CA GLY A 567 45.88 -5.39 -34.39
C GLY A 567 44.83 -4.54 -35.11
N GLU A 568 44.31 -3.48 -34.51
CA GLU A 568 43.20 -2.70 -35.07
C GLU A 568 43.68 -1.77 -36.19
N PRO A 569 43.28 -1.99 -37.46
CA PRO A 569 43.77 -1.19 -38.59
C PRO A 569 43.36 0.28 -38.55
N LEU A 570 42.25 0.58 -37.85
CA LEU A 570 41.68 1.93 -37.69
C LEU A 570 41.91 2.49 -36.28
N PHE A 571 43.01 2.09 -35.63
CA PHE A 571 43.31 2.55 -34.28
C PHE A 571 43.51 4.07 -34.22
N HIS A 572 42.74 4.74 -33.37
CA HIS A 572 42.88 6.16 -33.08
C HIS A 572 43.11 6.37 -31.57
N LEU A 573 44.28 6.91 -31.21
CA LEU A 573 44.70 7.05 -29.80
C LEU A 573 43.69 7.85 -28.96
N PHE A 574 43.22 9.00 -29.47
CA PHE A 574 42.21 9.80 -28.76
C PHE A 574 40.90 9.02 -28.54
N GLY A 575 40.36 8.37 -29.58
CA GLY A 575 39.16 7.53 -29.45
C GLY A 575 39.35 6.40 -28.44
N PHE A 576 40.55 5.81 -28.38
CA PHE A 576 40.89 4.76 -27.43
C PHE A 576 40.95 5.27 -25.98
N ILE A 577 41.56 6.44 -25.74
CA ILE A 577 41.57 7.10 -24.44
C ILE A 577 40.14 7.40 -23.98
N MET A 578 39.30 7.93 -24.87
CA MET A 578 37.89 8.19 -24.57
C MET A 578 37.11 6.90 -24.27
N CYS A 579 37.39 5.82 -24.99
CA CYS A 579 36.78 4.51 -24.78
C CYS A 579 37.15 3.89 -23.42
N ILE A 580 38.44 3.90 -23.06
CA ILE A 580 38.92 3.43 -21.75
C ILE A 580 38.36 4.31 -20.63
N GLY A 581 38.40 5.64 -20.79
CA GLY A 581 37.84 6.58 -19.82
C GLY A 581 36.34 6.34 -19.57
N ALA A 582 35.56 6.13 -20.64
CA ALA A 582 34.15 5.79 -20.55
C ALA A 582 33.92 4.43 -19.85
N THR A 583 34.79 3.45 -20.11
CA THR A 583 34.75 2.12 -19.49
C THR A 583 35.04 2.18 -17.99
N ALA A 584 36.06 2.95 -17.59
CA ALA A 584 36.37 3.21 -16.18
C ALA A 584 35.23 3.97 -15.48
N ALA A 585 34.68 5.01 -16.11
CA ALA A 585 33.54 5.76 -15.57
C ALA A 585 32.31 4.85 -15.37
N ARG A 586 32.02 3.94 -16.32
CA ARG A 586 30.92 2.96 -16.19
C ARG A 586 31.13 1.98 -15.03
N ALA A 587 32.36 1.53 -14.82
CA ALA A 587 32.74 0.71 -13.66
C ALA A 587 32.55 1.47 -12.34
N LEU A 588 33.07 2.70 -12.25
CA LEU A 588 32.94 3.55 -11.07
C LEU A 588 31.48 3.89 -10.74
N LYS A 589 30.66 4.19 -11.76
CA LYS A 589 29.21 4.35 -11.63
C LYS A 589 28.59 3.13 -10.97
N SER A 590 28.93 1.93 -11.43
CA SER A 590 28.34 0.68 -10.92
C SER A 590 28.72 0.44 -9.45
N VAL A 591 29.95 0.75 -9.06
CA VAL A 591 30.41 0.65 -7.66
C VAL A 591 29.69 1.65 -6.76
N LEU A 592 29.65 2.93 -7.13
CA LEU A 592 28.93 3.97 -6.39
C LEU A 592 27.43 3.66 -6.26
N GLN A 593 26.82 3.18 -7.34
CA GLN A 593 25.44 2.70 -7.35
C GLN A 593 25.25 1.55 -6.36
N GLY A 594 26.14 0.55 -6.35
CA GLY A 594 26.09 -0.54 -5.38
C GLY A 594 26.17 -0.07 -3.93
N ILE A 595 27.05 0.89 -3.63
CA ILE A 595 27.20 1.48 -2.29
C ILE A 595 25.91 2.19 -1.86
N LEU A 596 25.32 3.02 -2.72
CA LEU A 596 24.10 3.76 -2.41
C LEU A 596 22.85 2.86 -2.25
N LEU A 597 22.85 1.69 -2.90
CA LEU A 597 21.77 0.69 -2.77
C LEU A 597 21.94 -0.25 -1.57
N SER A 598 23.14 -0.34 -0.99
CA SER A 598 23.50 -1.33 0.05
C SER A 598 23.89 -0.72 1.40
N SER A 599 24.09 0.59 1.50
CA SER A 599 24.48 1.28 2.74
C SER A 599 23.37 1.27 3.78
N GLU A 600 23.61 0.76 5.00
CA GLU A 600 22.60 0.65 6.06
C GLU A 600 22.02 2.00 6.52
N ALA A 601 22.81 3.08 6.51
CA ALA A 601 22.39 4.41 6.96
C ALA A 601 21.81 5.30 5.82
N GLU A 602 22.25 5.09 4.57
CA GLU A 602 21.93 5.95 3.41
C GLU A 602 21.24 5.18 2.26
N ARG A 603 20.58 4.05 2.57
CA ARG A 603 19.98 3.15 1.58
C ARG A 603 18.90 3.84 0.75
N LEU A 604 19.10 3.88 -0.57
CA LEU A 604 18.06 4.29 -1.52
C LEU A 604 17.48 3.08 -2.25
N THR A 605 16.20 3.13 -2.62
CA THR A 605 15.62 2.18 -3.58
C THR A 605 16.17 2.46 -4.98
N SER A 606 16.21 1.43 -5.81
CA SER A 606 16.62 1.50 -7.22
C SER A 606 15.89 2.61 -8.00
N MET A 607 14.60 2.80 -7.71
CA MET A 607 13.76 3.80 -8.36
C MET A 607 14.06 5.21 -7.90
N ASN A 608 14.23 5.43 -6.59
CA ASN A 608 14.56 6.75 -6.05
C ASN A 608 15.95 7.20 -6.48
N LEU A 609 16.92 6.28 -6.51
CA LEU A 609 18.26 6.59 -6.97
C LEU A 609 18.27 7.04 -8.44
N LEU A 610 17.51 6.35 -9.30
CA LEU A 610 17.34 6.76 -10.70
C LEU A 610 16.64 8.12 -10.82
N MET A 611 15.60 8.35 -10.02
CA MET A 611 14.86 9.61 -10.01
C MET A 611 15.76 10.79 -9.61
N TYR A 612 16.60 10.67 -8.58
CA TYR A 612 17.51 11.76 -8.19
C TYR A 612 18.68 11.94 -9.15
N MET A 613 19.13 10.86 -9.78
CA MET A 613 20.21 10.89 -10.75
C MET A 613 19.79 11.55 -12.08
N ALA A 614 18.53 11.38 -12.51
CA ALA A 614 18.07 11.83 -13.82
C ALA A 614 18.14 13.36 -14.04
N PRO A 615 17.68 14.24 -13.12
CA PRO A 615 17.82 15.69 -13.27
C PRO A 615 19.27 16.14 -13.37
N VAL A 616 20.16 15.55 -12.55
CA VAL A 616 21.61 15.82 -12.62
C VAL A 616 22.14 15.42 -14.00
N ALA A 617 21.73 14.27 -14.51
CA ALA A 617 22.15 13.82 -15.83
C ALA A 617 21.67 14.76 -16.96
N VAL A 618 20.45 15.30 -16.87
CA VAL A 618 19.93 16.29 -17.84
C VAL A 618 20.78 17.56 -17.82
N ILE A 619 21.13 18.07 -16.64
CA ILE A 619 21.95 19.29 -16.49
C ILE A 619 23.30 19.15 -17.19
N PHE A 620 23.92 17.96 -17.17
CA PHE A 620 25.22 17.73 -17.80
C PHE A 620 25.12 17.30 -19.27
N LEU A 621 24.15 16.46 -19.64
CA LEU A 621 24.02 15.93 -20.99
C LEU A 621 23.41 16.93 -21.97
N LEU A 622 22.47 17.78 -21.54
CA LEU A 622 21.80 18.72 -22.44
C LEU A 622 22.78 19.75 -23.03
N PRO A 623 23.64 20.42 -22.24
CA PRO A 623 24.66 21.30 -22.81
C PRO A 623 25.68 20.53 -23.67
N ALA A 624 26.09 19.33 -23.25
CA ALA A 624 27.03 18.51 -24.02
C ALA A 624 26.45 18.12 -25.39
N ALA A 625 25.18 17.75 -25.46
CA ALA A 625 24.49 17.43 -26.71
C ALA A 625 24.42 18.64 -27.65
N ILE A 626 24.07 19.82 -27.12
CA ILE A 626 23.99 21.07 -27.92
C ILE A 626 25.36 21.48 -28.46
N LEU A 627 26.43 21.29 -27.68
CA LEU A 627 27.79 21.64 -28.09
C LEU A 627 28.42 20.64 -29.06
N MET A 628 28.09 19.36 -28.93
CA MET A 628 28.67 18.31 -29.77
C MET A 628 27.98 18.17 -31.12
N GLU A 629 26.70 18.52 -31.20
CA GLU A 629 25.89 18.44 -32.42
C GLU A 629 25.33 19.82 -32.79
N GLU A 630 26.05 20.51 -33.68
CA GLU A 630 25.62 21.83 -34.17
C GLU A 630 24.23 21.75 -34.81
N GLY A 631 23.30 22.57 -34.32
CA GLY A 631 21.94 22.64 -34.86
C GLY A 631 21.05 21.44 -34.54
N VAL A 632 21.42 20.58 -33.58
CA VAL A 632 20.64 19.37 -33.21
C VAL A 632 19.15 19.64 -32.97
N VAL A 633 18.83 20.76 -32.32
CA VAL A 633 17.44 21.16 -32.04
C VAL A 633 16.70 21.50 -33.34
N GLY A 634 17.35 22.24 -34.25
CA GLY A 634 16.77 22.61 -35.54
C GLY A 634 16.55 21.39 -36.43
N ILE A 635 17.54 20.49 -36.50
CA ILE A 635 17.47 19.24 -37.26
C ILE A 635 16.37 18.34 -36.71
N THR A 636 16.28 18.18 -35.39
CA THR A 636 15.25 17.36 -34.74
C THR A 636 13.84 17.90 -35.01
N ILE A 637 13.66 19.23 -34.92
CA ILE A 637 12.37 19.86 -35.21
C ILE A 637 11.99 19.73 -36.68
N ALA A 638 12.94 19.88 -37.61
CA ALA A 638 12.71 19.70 -39.03
C ALA A 638 12.28 18.26 -39.35
N LEU A 639 13.04 17.26 -38.87
CA LEU A 639 12.72 15.83 -39.07
C LEU A 639 11.39 15.43 -38.44
N ALA A 640 11.05 15.97 -37.27
CA ALA A 640 9.79 15.69 -36.59
C ALA A 640 8.57 16.29 -37.32
N ARG A 641 8.74 17.38 -38.07
CA ARG A 641 7.70 17.97 -38.91
C ARG A 641 7.49 17.19 -40.21
N ASP A 642 8.56 16.66 -40.78
CA ASP A 642 8.51 15.93 -42.05
C ASP A 642 8.01 14.49 -41.90
N ASP A 643 8.35 13.79 -40.80
CA ASP A 643 7.86 12.43 -40.52
C ASP A 643 7.52 12.22 -39.05
N TRP A 644 6.23 12.09 -38.74
CA TRP A 644 5.76 11.84 -37.38
C TRP A 644 6.25 10.51 -36.80
N LYS A 645 6.60 9.52 -37.64
CA LYS A 645 7.17 8.23 -37.19
C LYS A 645 8.53 8.42 -36.54
N PHE A 646 9.27 9.47 -36.92
CA PHE A 646 10.51 9.83 -36.27
C PHE A 646 10.31 10.09 -34.77
N LEU A 647 9.22 10.78 -34.39
CA LEU A 647 8.86 10.98 -32.98
C LEU A 647 8.57 9.67 -32.26
N VAL A 648 7.88 8.74 -32.92
CA VAL A 648 7.60 7.40 -32.37
C VAL A 648 8.89 6.63 -32.12
N TYR A 649 9.84 6.65 -33.06
CA TYR A 649 11.14 5.99 -32.88
C TYR A 649 11.98 6.65 -31.78
N LEU A 650 11.92 7.98 -31.67
CA LEU A 650 12.63 8.71 -30.63
C LEU A 650 12.09 8.38 -29.22
N ILE A 651 10.76 8.36 -29.06
CA ILE A 651 10.10 7.98 -27.81
C ILE A 651 10.39 6.52 -27.48
N PHE A 652 10.28 5.61 -28.46
CA PHE A 652 10.54 4.19 -28.27
C PHE A 652 11.99 3.93 -27.84
N ASN A 653 12.96 4.56 -28.50
CA ASN A 653 14.37 4.47 -28.13
C ASN A 653 14.64 5.00 -26.72
N SER A 654 14.03 6.14 -26.37
CA SER A 654 14.14 6.74 -25.03
C SER A 654 13.53 5.84 -23.94
N ALA A 655 12.38 5.22 -24.22
CA ALA A 655 11.73 4.27 -23.33
C ALA A 655 12.58 3.01 -23.12
N LEU A 656 13.15 2.44 -24.19
CA LEU A 656 14.10 1.32 -24.08
C LEU A 656 15.33 1.68 -23.24
N ALA A 657 15.89 2.87 -23.45
CA ALA A 657 17.03 3.35 -22.66
C ALA A 657 16.68 3.51 -21.17
N TYR A 658 15.47 3.97 -20.86
CA TYR A 658 14.95 4.01 -19.49
C TYR A 658 14.86 2.60 -18.88
N PHE A 659 14.22 1.65 -19.57
CA PHE A 659 14.07 0.27 -19.05
C PHE A 659 15.42 -0.41 -18.84
N VAL A 660 16.37 -0.26 -19.76
CA VAL A 660 17.72 -0.80 -19.57
C VAL A 660 18.40 -0.22 -18.33
N ASN A 661 18.26 1.09 -18.08
CA ASN A 661 18.79 1.70 -16.87
C ASN A 661 18.10 1.13 -15.62
N LEU A 662 16.77 1.06 -15.62
CA LEU A 662 16.01 0.52 -14.51
C LEU A 662 16.41 -0.93 -14.18
N THR A 663 16.47 -1.81 -15.18
CA THR A 663 16.92 -3.20 -15.01
C THR A 663 18.33 -3.26 -14.43
N ASN A 664 19.25 -2.39 -14.85
CA ASN A 664 20.59 -2.32 -14.25
C ASN A 664 20.54 -1.96 -12.75
N PHE A 665 19.69 -1.01 -12.33
CA PHE A 665 19.52 -0.67 -10.92
C PHE A 665 18.89 -1.80 -10.10
N LEU A 666 17.90 -2.51 -10.65
CA LEU A 666 17.25 -3.64 -9.99
C LEU A 666 18.19 -4.84 -9.84
N VAL A 667 18.89 -5.23 -10.91
CA VAL A 667 19.85 -6.34 -10.87
C VAL A 667 20.98 -6.03 -9.89
N THR A 668 21.48 -4.79 -9.85
CA THR A 668 22.53 -4.40 -8.89
C THR A 668 22.06 -4.50 -7.45
N LYS A 669 20.79 -4.14 -7.17
CA LYS A 669 20.19 -4.24 -5.83
C LYS A 669 20.14 -5.68 -5.31
N HIS A 670 19.83 -6.64 -6.18
CA HIS A 670 19.67 -8.06 -5.81
C HIS A 670 20.93 -8.90 -6.00
N THR A 671 22.00 -8.33 -6.57
CA THR A 671 23.26 -9.04 -6.83
C THR A 671 24.46 -8.20 -6.36
N SER A 672 25.49 -8.03 -7.19
CA SER A 672 26.60 -7.10 -6.94
C SER A 672 26.95 -6.35 -8.23
N PRO A 673 27.54 -5.14 -8.13
CA PRO A 673 28.02 -4.40 -9.30
C PRO A 673 28.88 -5.25 -10.23
N LEU A 674 29.71 -6.11 -9.64
CA LEU A 674 30.59 -7.02 -10.37
C LEU A 674 29.81 -8.10 -11.13
N THR A 675 28.74 -8.66 -10.55
CA THR A 675 27.88 -9.66 -11.23
C THR A 675 27.15 -9.05 -12.43
N LEU A 676 26.64 -7.81 -12.31
CA LEU A 676 26.02 -7.11 -13.44
C LEU A 676 27.01 -6.93 -14.61
N GLN A 677 28.26 -6.56 -14.32
CA GLN A 677 29.27 -6.35 -15.37
C GLN A 677 29.65 -7.64 -16.09
N VAL A 678 29.55 -8.78 -15.42
CA VAL A 678 29.84 -10.10 -16.00
C VAL A 678 28.76 -10.51 -17.01
N LEU A 679 27.49 -10.30 -16.65
CA LEU A 679 26.37 -10.46 -17.60
C LEU A 679 26.50 -9.48 -18.79
N GLY A 680 26.95 -8.26 -18.51
CA GLY A 680 27.27 -7.26 -19.54
C GLY A 680 28.37 -7.71 -20.50
N ASN A 681 29.39 -8.41 -20.01
CA ASN A 681 30.49 -8.91 -20.84
C ASN A 681 30.08 -10.06 -21.76
N ALA A 682 29.14 -10.92 -21.34
CA ALA A 682 28.56 -11.94 -22.23
C ALA A 682 27.81 -11.29 -23.39
N LYS A 683 27.04 -10.22 -23.12
CA LYS A 683 26.44 -9.37 -24.16
C LYS A 683 27.52 -8.73 -25.04
N GLY A 684 28.58 -8.19 -24.46
CA GLY A 684 29.69 -7.56 -25.18
C GLY A 684 30.36 -8.51 -26.17
N ALA A 685 30.64 -9.75 -25.76
CA ALA A 685 31.20 -10.80 -26.62
C ALA A 685 30.32 -11.09 -27.85
N VAL A 686 29.01 -11.24 -27.65
CA VAL A 686 28.04 -11.44 -28.74
C VAL A 686 27.97 -10.21 -29.64
N ALA A 687 27.98 -9.01 -29.06
CA ALA A 687 27.96 -7.75 -29.81
C ALA A 687 29.20 -7.56 -30.69
N VAL A 688 30.39 -7.98 -30.23
CA VAL A 688 31.62 -7.99 -31.05
C VAL A 688 31.40 -8.85 -32.31
N VAL A 689 30.96 -10.10 -32.14
CA VAL A 689 30.74 -11.03 -33.26
C VAL A 689 29.70 -10.49 -34.24
N ILE A 690 28.54 -10.04 -33.74
CA ILE A 690 27.46 -9.49 -34.57
C ILE A 690 27.92 -8.22 -35.29
N SER A 691 28.66 -7.34 -34.61
CA SER A 691 29.15 -6.10 -35.24
C SER A 691 30.12 -6.36 -36.39
N ILE A 692 30.99 -7.38 -36.27
CA ILE A 692 31.89 -7.78 -37.35
C ILE A 692 31.08 -8.33 -38.54
N LEU A 693 30.05 -9.15 -38.28
CA LEU A 693 29.19 -9.72 -39.32
C LEU A 693 28.34 -8.67 -40.07
N ILE A 694 27.79 -7.70 -39.33
CA ILE A 694 26.89 -6.67 -39.88
C ILE A 694 27.68 -5.58 -40.59
N PHE A 695 28.66 -4.97 -39.91
CA PHE A 695 29.38 -3.81 -40.44
C PHE A 695 30.53 -4.18 -41.38
N ARG A 696 30.90 -5.47 -41.45
CA ARG A 696 31.97 -6.01 -42.33
C ARG A 696 33.28 -5.22 -42.24
N ASN A 697 33.60 -4.70 -41.05
CA ASN A 697 34.84 -3.96 -40.82
C ASN A 697 36.06 -4.88 -40.98
N PRO A 698 37.17 -4.40 -41.58
CA PRO A 698 38.37 -5.21 -41.75
C PRO A 698 39.00 -5.53 -40.39
N VAL A 699 38.97 -6.80 -39.98
CA VAL A 699 39.62 -7.28 -38.76
C VAL A 699 40.89 -8.04 -39.14
N SER A 700 42.03 -7.63 -38.58
CA SER A 700 43.30 -8.34 -38.78
C SER A 700 43.30 -9.69 -38.05
N VAL A 701 44.21 -10.60 -38.45
CA VAL A 701 44.40 -11.89 -37.77
C VAL A 701 44.80 -11.69 -36.30
N THR A 702 45.63 -10.70 -36.02
CA THR A 702 46.03 -10.32 -34.65
C THR A 702 44.84 -9.75 -33.86
N GLY A 703 43.99 -8.94 -34.50
CA GLY A 703 42.74 -8.45 -33.92
C GLY A 703 41.76 -9.58 -33.57
N MET A 704 41.59 -10.54 -34.46
CA MET A 704 40.76 -11.73 -34.20
C MET A 704 41.27 -12.55 -33.01
N LEU A 705 42.58 -12.78 -32.91
CA LEU A 705 43.18 -13.46 -31.76
C LEU A 705 42.93 -12.68 -30.44
N GLY A 706 43.07 -11.36 -30.48
CA GLY A 706 42.77 -10.49 -29.34
C GLY A 706 41.30 -10.61 -28.89
N TYR A 707 40.36 -10.51 -29.83
CA TYR A 707 38.93 -10.67 -29.54
C TYR A 707 38.59 -12.06 -28.99
N SER A 708 39.14 -13.13 -29.58
CA SER A 708 38.93 -14.50 -29.08
C SER A 708 39.47 -14.70 -27.67
N LEU A 709 40.64 -14.13 -27.35
CA LEU A 709 41.24 -14.22 -26.02
C LEU A 709 40.40 -13.44 -24.98
N THR A 710 39.89 -12.26 -25.34
CA THR A 710 38.98 -11.49 -24.50
C THR A 710 37.69 -12.26 -24.20
N VAL A 711 37.08 -12.89 -25.21
CA VAL A 711 35.87 -13.71 -25.04
C VAL A 711 36.14 -14.93 -24.15
N ALA A 712 37.25 -15.64 -24.37
CA ALA A 712 37.65 -16.78 -23.54
C ALA A 712 37.87 -16.37 -22.08
N GLY A 713 38.53 -15.22 -21.84
CA GLY A 713 38.71 -14.67 -20.50
C GLY A 713 37.39 -14.36 -19.78
N VAL A 714 36.41 -13.80 -20.50
CA VAL A 714 35.07 -13.54 -19.95
C VAL A 714 34.36 -14.85 -19.56
N ILE A 715 34.48 -15.89 -20.39
CA ILE A 715 33.88 -17.22 -20.10
C ILE A 715 34.53 -17.84 -18.87
N LEU A 716 35.86 -17.86 -18.80
CA LEU A 716 36.63 -18.38 -17.65
C LEU A 716 36.28 -17.65 -16.35
N TYR A 717 36.17 -16.33 -16.42
CA TYR A 717 35.74 -15.51 -15.29
C TYR A 717 34.34 -15.93 -14.80
N ASN A 718 33.39 -16.09 -15.73
CA ASN A 718 32.01 -16.45 -15.40
C ASN A 718 31.94 -17.84 -14.74
N GLU A 719 32.74 -18.79 -15.22
CA GLU A 719 32.81 -20.14 -14.69
C GLU A 719 33.48 -20.20 -13.30
N ALA A 720 34.55 -19.43 -13.09
CA ALA A 720 35.21 -19.32 -11.80
C ALA A 720 34.29 -18.73 -10.71
N LYS A 721 33.42 -17.79 -11.08
CA LYS A 721 32.47 -17.19 -10.14
C LYS A 721 31.31 -18.13 -9.80
N LYS A 722 30.83 -18.95 -10.75
CA LYS A 722 29.82 -19.99 -10.50
C LYS A 722 30.25 -21.05 -9.47
N ARG A 723 31.56 -21.27 -9.30
CA ARG A 723 32.12 -22.26 -8.35
C ARG A 723 32.39 -21.70 -6.95
N ASN A 724 32.31 -20.38 -6.77
CA ASN A 724 32.61 -19.65 -5.52
C ASN A 724 31.36 -18.99 -4.89
N VAL A 725 30.18 -19.17 -5.48
CA VAL A 725 28.85 -18.87 -4.92
C VAL A 725 28.24 -20.19 -4.51
#